data_AF-B6ITM3-F1
#
_entry.id   AF-B6ITM3-F1
#
_cell.length_a   1.000
_cell.length_b   1.000
_cell.length_c   1.000
_cell.angle_alpha   90.00
_cell.angle_beta   90.00
_cell.angle_gamma   90.00
#
_symmetry.space_group_name_H-M   'P 1'
#
loop_
_entity.id
_entity.type
_entity.pdbx_description
1 polymer ?
#
loop_
_entity_poly.entity_id
_entity_poly.type
_entity_poly.pdbx_seq_one_letter_code
_entity_poly.pdbx_strand_id
1 'polypeptide(L)'
;MADRALLIEVTLLDARYHGVGDWPPAPWRLFQALVAGAHGGRWAAEDADAKDQALQWLETLNPPHIAAPPAVRGAETTYYVPNNSLDAKGGDPDRVAELRVPKRVRPTLLDGEPRLLYAWPYDRADEGLARIMAGLADRLHTLGRGIDPAFARAELLDWYEAEERLRAHGGTVARPDNRPGRPDRDPGCPEPGSLLSLKQRFAATRRQYQPGKEGRTRTLNFARPPKPAFRTIAYDRPPARTLYELRQEDGRFHPWPLWRAVELTTRLRDLAAAVLTRRLKDHAAQIDRFLVGREAGPADKDRRVRLIPLPSIGTQHTDASIRRLLLEIPPDCPLPRDEVVSVFSGLDLRLDPATGEVADRPEPTLVDSSDSGMTGQYGVGSAGARHWHSVTPLALPATRRRLDPGRLRDPDAQVRAQEYKTGQERQDEETRARAAVLEACRHAGLDPRSVLSIRLQREPFFLRGEGAERFADARFSRHRLWHLAISFTEPVAGPLLLGDGRWLGLGLMAPDKGAAVQADAVSYGLTPDARPPLAEGAAVTRAVRAALMSLARTPDGGVLPLFSGHLDGPGPARPGEHRHVYVAVLDTDGDGRLDQVQVIAPWRADRSFRPADKEKETLLDDFTRITNQLRQVRAGAAGLLSLSPPQALPAERGHVWTSRTRYRPTRHPDSAADSAAFIADDVRRELHRRGLPAPTAIEVSDSRVGPRKGLSARVTLHFAQPLTGPVLLGRDAHRGGGRFCADSHSPS
;
A
#
# COMPACT_ATOMS: atom_id res chain seq x y z
N MET A 1 -5.76 33.43 3.17
CA MET A 1 -5.58 31.96 3.30
C MET A 1 -4.46 31.83 4.29
N ALA A 2 -4.73 31.25 5.45
CA ALA A 2 -3.82 31.25 6.60
C ALA A 2 -2.39 30.87 6.20
N ASP A 3 -1.45 31.79 6.42
CA ASP A 3 -0.01 31.59 6.20
C ASP A 3 0.72 31.15 7.47
N ARG A 4 0.04 31.22 8.62
CA ARG A 4 0.58 30.93 9.96
C ARG A 4 -0.15 29.76 10.62
N ALA A 5 0.53 29.11 11.56
CA ALA A 5 0.01 28.02 12.37
C ALA A 5 0.27 28.28 13.86
N LEU A 6 -0.74 28.11 14.70
CA LEU A 6 -0.59 27.93 16.14
C LEU A 6 -0.44 26.43 16.38
N LEU A 7 0.79 25.98 16.62
CA LEU A 7 1.10 24.58 16.88
C LEU A 7 1.07 24.34 18.39
N ILE A 8 0.04 23.67 18.89
CA ILE A 8 -0.08 23.25 20.28
C ILE A 8 0.40 21.80 20.39
N GLU A 9 1.52 21.60 21.06
CA GLU A 9 2.04 20.30 21.44
C GLU A 9 1.55 19.94 22.84
N VAL A 10 0.87 18.80 22.97
CA VAL A 10 0.43 18.27 24.26
C VAL A 10 1.18 16.97 24.55
N THR A 11 1.84 16.90 25.70
CA THR A 11 2.55 15.71 26.18
C THR A 11 1.77 15.10 27.34
N LEU A 12 1.33 13.84 27.20
CA LEU A 12 0.75 13.07 28.31
C LEU A 12 1.89 12.52 29.18
N LEU A 13 1.68 12.44 30.51
CA LEU A 13 2.70 11.87 31.41
C LEU A 13 2.68 10.35 31.49
N ASP A 14 1.73 9.70 30.81
CA ASP A 14 1.57 8.26 30.75
C ASP A 14 1.33 7.83 29.30
N ALA A 15 1.77 6.63 28.93
CA ALA A 15 1.52 6.01 27.63
C ALA A 15 0.08 5.44 27.51
N ARG A 16 -0.83 5.91 28.36
CA ARG A 16 -2.23 5.49 28.44
C ARG A 16 -3.13 6.70 28.45
N TYR A 17 -4.13 6.68 27.56
CA TYR A 17 -5.15 7.73 27.47
C TYR A 17 -6.54 7.14 27.76
N HIS A 18 -7.28 7.75 28.68
CA HIS A 18 -8.57 7.24 29.17
C HIS A 18 -9.79 8.08 28.73
N GLY A 19 -9.59 9.03 27.82
CA GLY A 19 -10.68 9.79 27.21
C GLY A 19 -11.70 8.89 26.50
N VAL A 20 -12.96 9.30 26.52
CA VAL A 20 -14.08 8.54 25.94
C VAL A 20 -14.29 8.94 24.48
N GLY A 21 -14.56 7.95 23.62
CA GLY A 21 -15.04 8.15 22.24
C GLY A 21 -13.92 8.36 21.23
N ASP A 22 -13.14 9.43 21.41
CA ASP A 22 -12.37 10.01 20.32
C ASP A 22 -10.87 9.64 20.43
N TRP A 23 -10.32 9.04 19.37
CA TRP A 23 -8.87 8.94 19.14
C TRP A 23 -8.54 9.31 17.69
N PRO A 24 -7.62 10.27 17.43
CA PRO A 24 -6.95 11.15 18.39
C PRO A 24 -7.92 11.98 19.25
N PRO A 25 -7.52 12.53 20.40
CA PRO A 25 -8.41 13.36 21.22
C PRO A 25 -8.92 14.55 20.41
N ALA A 26 -10.24 14.72 20.34
CA ALA A 26 -10.89 15.73 19.52
C ALA A 26 -10.41 17.17 19.86
N PRO A 27 -10.40 18.11 18.89
CA PRO A 27 -10.09 19.52 19.15
C PRO A 27 -10.95 20.13 20.27
N TRP A 28 -12.22 19.71 20.35
CA TRP A 28 -13.11 20.10 21.45
C TRP A 28 -12.60 19.68 22.82
N ARG A 29 -11.98 18.50 22.92
CA ARG A 29 -11.38 18.01 24.18
C ARG A 29 -10.20 18.88 24.60
N LEU A 30 -9.36 19.27 23.64
CA LEU A 30 -8.25 20.19 23.88
C LEU A 30 -8.77 21.57 24.29
N PHE A 31 -9.78 22.11 23.59
CA PHE A 31 -10.40 23.39 23.96
C PHE A 31 -10.90 23.40 25.40
N GLN A 32 -11.61 22.35 25.83
CA GLN A 32 -12.05 22.20 27.22
C GLN A 32 -10.88 22.19 28.22
N ALA A 33 -9.79 21.50 27.88
CA ALA A 33 -8.59 21.45 28.70
C ALA A 33 -7.89 22.81 28.81
N LEU A 34 -7.82 23.56 27.71
CA LEU A 34 -7.29 24.92 27.68
C LEU A 34 -8.13 25.88 28.54
N VAL A 35 -9.46 25.82 28.43
CA VAL A 35 -10.37 26.61 29.28
C VAL A 35 -10.19 26.27 30.76
N ALA A 36 -10.08 24.98 31.09
CA ALA A 36 -9.85 24.53 32.46
C ALA A 36 -8.51 25.01 33.01
N GLY A 37 -7.44 24.96 32.21
CA GLY A 37 -6.12 25.49 32.59
C GLY A 37 -6.10 27.01 32.76
N ALA A 38 -6.79 27.74 31.87
CA ALA A 38 -6.83 29.20 31.88
C ALA A 38 -7.62 29.79 33.06
N HIS A 39 -8.69 29.11 33.50
CA HIS A 39 -9.57 29.57 34.59
C HIS A 39 -9.47 28.73 35.88
N GLY A 40 -8.60 27.73 35.92
CA GLY A 40 -8.43 26.83 37.06
C GLY A 40 -7.33 27.26 38.04
N GLY A 41 -7.44 26.78 39.28
CA GLY A 41 -6.42 26.97 40.31
C GLY A 41 -6.08 28.44 40.56
N ARG A 42 -4.78 28.78 40.60
CA ARG A 42 -4.30 30.15 40.84
C ARG A 42 -4.74 31.15 39.77
N TRP A 43 -5.01 30.69 38.56
CA TRP A 43 -5.31 31.53 37.40
C TRP A 43 -6.73 32.08 37.40
N ALA A 44 -7.60 31.56 38.27
CA ALA A 44 -8.96 32.04 38.47
C ALA A 44 -9.02 33.50 38.98
N ALA A 45 -7.96 33.96 39.67
CA ALA A 45 -7.87 35.32 40.21
C ALA A 45 -7.41 36.36 39.18
N GLU A 46 -6.82 35.94 38.06
CA GLU A 46 -6.43 36.85 36.98
C GLU A 46 -7.65 37.36 36.21
N ASP A 47 -7.53 38.56 35.67
CA ASP A 47 -8.54 39.16 34.80
C ASP A 47 -8.93 38.24 33.63
N ALA A 48 -10.23 38.09 33.41
CA ALA A 48 -10.79 37.15 32.45
C ALA A 48 -10.77 37.67 31.02
N ASP A 49 -10.72 38.99 30.81
CA ASP A 49 -10.99 39.58 29.50
C ASP A 49 -9.99 39.13 28.43
N ALA A 50 -8.69 39.21 28.71
CA ALA A 50 -7.65 38.76 27.77
C ALA A 50 -7.70 37.24 27.51
N LYS A 51 -8.04 36.46 28.55
CA LYS A 51 -8.21 35.00 28.44
C LYS A 51 -9.37 34.65 27.52
N ASP A 52 -10.50 35.32 27.74
CA ASP A 52 -11.73 35.11 26.99
C ASP A 52 -11.56 35.51 25.53
N GLN A 53 -10.93 36.65 25.24
CA GLN A 53 -10.69 37.09 23.87
C GLN A 53 -9.85 36.09 23.08
N ALA A 54 -8.77 35.54 23.67
CA ALA A 54 -7.94 34.54 23.01
C ALA A 54 -8.69 33.22 22.77
N LEU A 55 -9.48 32.76 23.74
CA LEU A 55 -10.30 31.55 23.61
C LEU A 55 -11.44 31.72 22.59
N GLN A 56 -12.11 32.88 22.59
CA GLN A 56 -13.13 33.24 21.60
C GLN A 56 -12.55 33.35 20.20
N TRP A 57 -11.33 33.87 20.06
CA TRP A 57 -10.63 33.86 18.78
C TRP A 57 -10.38 32.44 18.29
N LEU A 58 -9.91 31.53 19.14
CA LEU A 58 -9.69 30.12 18.79
C LEU A 58 -10.99 29.43 18.29
N GLU A 59 -12.17 29.85 18.77
CA GLU A 59 -13.48 29.36 18.28
C GLU A 59 -13.78 29.73 16.83
N THR A 60 -13.20 30.83 16.34
CA THR A 60 -13.42 31.33 14.97
C THR A 60 -12.53 30.65 13.94
N LEU A 61 -11.46 29.98 14.38
CA LEU A 61 -10.50 29.37 13.46
C LEU A 61 -11.06 28.13 12.76
N ASN A 62 -10.47 27.82 11.61
CA ASN A 62 -10.69 26.53 10.97
C ASN A 62 -10.17 25.39 11.86
N PRO A 63 -10.76 24.19 11.78
CA PRO A 63 -10.31 23.07 12.60
C PRO A 63 -8.82 22.76 12.38
N PRO A 64 -8.11 22.24 13.39
CA PRO A 64 -6.68 21.99 13.29
C PRO A 64 -6.36 20.72 12.53
N HIS A 65 -5.13 20.62 12.02
CA HIS A 65 -4.54 19.31 11.70
C HIS A 65 -4.02 18.67 12.98
N ILE A 66 -4.17 17.36 13.15
CA ILE A 66 -3.82 16.66 14.39
C ILE A 66 -2.79 15.57 14.08
N ALA A 67 -1.63 15.56 14.72
CA ALA A 67 -0.75 14.40 14.74
C ALA A 67 -0.84 13.69 16.10
N ALA A 68 -0.89 12.37 16.08
CA ALA A 68 -0.99 11.54 17.28
C ALA A 68 -0.15 10.28 17.12
N PRO A 69 0.38 9.71 18.22
CA PRO A 69 1.19 8.51 18.15
C PRO A 69 0.31 7.33 17.72
N PRO A 70 0.89 6.29 17.10
CA PRO A 70 0.18 5.05 16.86
C PRO A 70 -0.39 4.54 18.19
N ALA A 71 -1.61 4.02 18.15
CA ALA A 71 -2.29 3.61 19.36
C ALA A 71 -3.19 2.40 19.15
N VAL A 72 -3.30 1.59 20.19
CA VAL A 72 -4.15 0.40 20.21
C VAL A 72 -5.10 0.44 21.40
N ARG A 73 -6.28 -0.18 21.26
CA ARG A 73 -7.23 -0.28 22.37
C ARG A 73 -6.74 -1.33 23.37
N GLY A 74 -6.53 -0.91 24.61
CA GLY A 74 -6.19 -1.80 25.72
C GLY A 74 -7.36 -2.67 26.18
N ALA A 75 -7.10 -3.49 27.20
CA ALA A 75 -8.11 -4.32 27.85
C ALA A 75 -9.13 -3.46 28.60
N GLU A 76 -10.41 -3.82 28.51
CA GLU A 76 -11.47 -3.17 29.28
C GLU A 76 -11.43 -3.61 30.75
N THR A 77 -11.47 -2.65 31.67
CA THR A 77 -11.58 -2.89 33.11
C THR A 77 -12.91 -2.34 33.61
N THR A 78 -13.62 -3.13 34.42
CA THR A 78 -14.88 -2.70 35.05
C THR A 78 -14.65 -2.38 36.51
N TYR A 79 -14.94 -1.13 36.90
CA TYR A 79 -14.93 -0.68 38.28
C TYR A 79 -16.37 -0.58 38.81
N TYR A 80 -16.61 -0.96 40.06
CA TYR A 80 -17.90 -0.76 40.71
C TYR A 80 -17.80 0.47 41.60
N VAL A 81 -18.44 1.57 41.21
CA VAL A 81 -18.43 2.83 41.97
C VAL A 81 -19.78 3.09 42.61
N PRO A 82 -19.83 3.74 43.78
CA PRO A 82 -21.09 4.20 44.35
C PRO A 82 -21.85 5.10 43.38
N ASN A 83 -23.15 4.85 43.25
CA ASN A 83 -24.07 5.72 42.54
C ASN A 83 -24.42 6.89 43.47
N ASN A 84 -24.31 8.13 42.98
CA ASN A 84 -24.68 9.35 43.72
C ASN A 84 -26.22 9.48 43.78
N SER A 85 -26.89 8.48 44.37
CA SER A 85 -28.35 8.38 44.51
C SER A 85 -28.72 7.85 45.90
N LEU A 86 -28.03 8.38 46.93
CA LEU A 86 -28.30 8.11 48.34
C LEU A 86 -29.76 8.41 48.73
N ASP A 87 -30.40 9.37 48.07
CA ASP A 87 -31.80 9.74 48.29
C ASP A 87 -32.77 8.58 48.02
N ALA A 88 -32.43 7.66 47.10
CA ALA A 88 -33.22 6.46 46.83
C ALA A 88 -33.15 5.40 47.95
N LYS A 89 -32.29 5.62 48.96
CA LYS A 89 -32.09 4.76 50.14
C LYS A 89 -32.15 5.57 51.45
N GLY A 90 -32.94 6.65 51.47
CA GLY A 90 -33.19 7.41 52.70
C GLY A 90 -32.00 8.23 53.22
N GLY A 91 -30.93 8.39 52.43
CA GLY A 91 -29.79 9.23 52.78
C GLY A 91 -28.77 8.62 53.75
N ASP A 92 -28.85 7.32 54.04
CA ASP A 92 -27.97 6.62 54.99
C ASP A 92 -26.56 6.35 54.38
N PRO A 93 -25.48 6.99 54.88
CA PRO A 93 -24.12 6.86 54.37
C PRO A 93 -23.54 5.44 54.49
N ASP A 94 -24.02 4.62 55.43
CA ASP A 94 -23.50 3.27 55.65
C ASP A 94 -23.96 2.29 54.56
N ARG A 95 -25.00 2.65 53.81
CA ARG A 95 -25.62 1.81 52.76
C ARG A 95 -25.13 2.14 51.34
N VAL A 96 -24.17 3.04 51.21
CA VAL A 96 -23.57 3.46 49.93
C VAL A 96 -22.98 2.27 49.15
N ALA A 97 -22.51 1.24 49.85
CA ALA A 97 -21.99 0.01 49.23
C ALA A 97 -23.05 -0.81 48.47
N GLU A 98 -24.33 -0.68 48.82
CA GLU A 98 -25.45 -1.38 48.17
C GLU A 98 -25.82 -0.78 46.80
N LEU A 99 -25.36 0.44 46.50
CA LEU A 99 -25.69 1.20 45.29
C LEU A 99 -24.50 1.29 44.32
N ARG A 100 -23.78 0.19 44.09
CA ARG A 100 -22.64 0.18 43.17
C ARG A 100 -23.08 0.01 41.72
N VAL A 101 -22.69 0.93 40.86
CA VAL A 101 -22.90 0.85 39.40
C VAL A 101 -21.59 0.51 38.68
N PRO A 102 -21.65 -0.37 37.65
CA PRO A 102 -20.46 -0.70 36.87
C PRO A 102 -20.06 0.49 35.98
N LYS A 103 -18.80 0.92 36.10
CA LYS A 103 -18.13 1.87 35.20
C LYS A 103 -17.04 1.13 34.44
N ARG A 104 -17.22 1.01 33.12
CA ARG A 104 -16.24 0.43 32.21
C ARG A 104 -15.24 1.49 31.78
N VAL A 105 -13.95 1.15 31.84
CA VAL A 105 -12.85 1.99 31.39
C VAL A 105 -11.99 1.15 30.47
N ARG A 106 -11.77 1.65 29.25
CA ARG A 106 -10.91 1.01 28.27
C ARG A 106 -9.85 2.01 27.82
N PRO A 107 -8.59 1.87 28.26
CA PRO A 107 -7.53 2.81 27.88
C PRO A 107 -7.15 2.62 26.41
N THR A 108 -6.68 3.69 25.81
CA THR A 108 -5.92 3.69 24.56
C THR A 108 -4.43 3.65 24.93
N LEU A 109 -3.71 2.62 24.47
CA LEU A 109 -2.29 2.41 24.72
C LEU A 109 -1.50 3.03 23.58
N LEU A 110 -0.51 3.86 23.91
CA LEU A 110 0.29 4.63 22.96
C LEU A 110 1.61 3.91 22.67
N ASP A 111 1.98 3.83 21.40
CA ASP A 111 3.25 3.29 20.94
C ASP A 111 4.16 4.46 20.53
N GLY A 112 5.27 4.65 21.25
CA GLY A 112 6.19 5.78 21.07
C GLY A 112 6.01 6.90 22.10
N GLU A 113 6.53 8.09 21.78
CA GLU A 113 6.41 9.26 22.65
C GLU A 113 4.94 9.71 22.77
N PRO A 114 4.42 9.92 24.00
CA PRO A 114 3.00 10.24 24.23
C PRO A 114 2.70 11.73 23.96
N ARG A 115 3.09 12.21 22.77
CA ARG A 115 2.98 13.58 22.30
C ARG A 115 1.88 13.69 21.26
N LEU A 116 1.10 14.77 21.30
CA LEU A 116 0.03 15.09 20.37
C LEU A 116 0.31 16.47 19.81
N LEU A 117 0.15 16.68 18.51
CA LEU A 117 0.29 17.99 17.87
C LEU A 117 -1.05 18.43 17.32
N TYR A 118 -1.41 19.69 17.57
CA TYR A 118 -2.58 20.34 16.98
C TYR A 118 -2.14 21.63 16.29
N ALA A 119 -2.20 21.66 14.96
CA ALA A 119 -1.83 22.83 14.17
C ALA A 119 -3.08 23.58 13.73
N TRP A 120 -3.37 24.72 14.36
CA TRP A 120 -4.46 25.61 13.99
C TRP A 120 -4.00 26.64 12.95
N PRO A 121 -4.57 26.64 11.73
CA PRO A 121 -4.28 27.68 10.76
C PRO A 121 -4.89 29.02 11.18
N TYR A 122 -4.12 30.10 11.10
CA TYR A 122 -4.60 31.47 11.30
C TYR A 122 -3.93 32.47 10.36
N ASP A 123 -4.56 33.64 10.15
CA ASP A 123 -4.00 34.72 9.34
C ASP A 123 -3.06 35.60 10.19
N ARG A 124 -1.93 36.04 9.63
CA ARG A 124 -0.92 36.84 10.34
C ARG A 124 -1.46 38.09 11.07
N ALA A 125 -2.60 38.64 10.66
CA ALA A 125 -3.24 39.76 11.34
C ALA A 125 -3.60 39.45 12.81
N ASP A 126 -3.85 38.17 13.14
CA ASP A 126 -4.28 37.73 14.46
C ASP A 126 -3.11 37.31 15.39
N GLU A 127 -1.87 37.59 15.02
CA GLU A 127 -0.69 37.09 15.72
C GLU A 127 -0.65 37.52 17.21
N GLY A 128 -1.23 38.67 17.55
CA GLY A 128 -1.37 39.12 18.94
C GLY A 128 -2.20 38.17 19.80
N LEU A 129 -3.38 37.77 19.31
CA LEU A 129 -4.26 36.81 19.99
C LEU A 129 -3.65 35.40 20.01
N ALA A 130 -2.95 35.01 18.94
CA ALA A 130 -2.21 33.76 18.87
C ALA A 130 -1.12 33.64 19.95
N ARG A 131 -0.39 34.74 20.25
CA ARG A 131 0.61 34.76 21.33
C ARG A 131 -0.02 34.60 22.71
N ILE A 132 -1.15 35.25 22.96
CA ILE A 132 -1.87 35.09 24.24
C ILE A 132 -2.33 33.64 24.38
N MET A 133 -2.94 33.07 23.32
CA MET A 133 -3.39 31.69 23.32
C MET A 133 -2.22 30.70 23.54
N ALA A 134 -1.05 30.97 22.96
CA ALA A 134 0.13 30.16 23.19
C ALA A 134 0.54 30.13 24.68
N GLY A 135 0.55 31.29 25.35
CA GLY A 135 0.84 31.36 26.79
C GLY A 135 -0.24 30.72 27.67
N LEU A 136 -1.50 30.65 27.22
CA LEU A 136 -2.54 29.92 27.93
C LEU A 136 -2.40 28.40 27.80
N ALA A 137 -1.80 27.91 26.70
CA ALA A 137 -1.57 26.48 26.51
C ALA A 137 -0.65 25.89 27.59
N ASP A 138 0.35 26.64 28.05
CA ASP A 138 1.27 26.24 29.14
C ASP A 138 0.56 25.97 30.48
N ARG A 139 -0.70 26.39 30.63
CA ARG A 139 -1.51 26.18 31.83
C ARG A 139 -2.29 24.87 31.81
N LEU A 140 -2.25 24.13 30.71
CA LEU A 140 -2.90 22.84 30.56
C LEU A 140 -2.25 21.83 31.52
N HIS A 141 -3.08 21.16 32.32
CA HIS A 141 -2.64 20.17 33.31
C HIS A 141 -3.22 18.76 33.09
N THR A 142 -4.22 18.62 32.21
CA THR A 142 -4.96 17.38 32.00
C THR A 142 -5.62 17.40 30.62
N LEU A 143 -5.57 16.28 29.89
CA LEU A 143 -6.27 16.11 28.61
C LEU A 143 -6.99 14.76 28.62
N GLY A 144 -8.34 14.78 28.61
CA GLY A 144 -9.16 13.55 28.67
C GLY A 144 -9.98 13.47 29.95
N ARG A 145 -9.66 12.49 30.81
CA ARG A 145 -10.20 12.36 32.17
C ARG A 145 -9.22 12.95 33.18
N GLY A 146 -9.67 13.17 34.42
CA GLY A 146 -8.80 13.65 35.52
C GLY A 146 -7.60 12.75 35.86
N ILE A 147 -7.57 11.53 35.32
CA ILE A 147 -6.47 10.57 35.46
C ILE A 147 -5.49 10.61 34.26
N ASP A 148 -5.70 11.51 33.30
CA ASP A 148 -4.85 11.71 32.13
C ASP A 148 -4.04 13.03 32.30
N PRO A 149 -3.04 13.06 33.20
CA PRO A 149 -2.22 14.25 33.40
C PRO A 149 -1.41 14.55 32.13
N ALA A 150 -1.36 15.84 31.80
CA ALA A 150 -0.76 16.32 30.58
C ALA A 150 -0.22 17.73 30.77
N PHE A 151 0.77 18.13 29.98
CA PHE A 151 1.16 19.53 29.85
C PHE A 151 1.21 19.89 28.37
N ALA A 152 1.11 21.17 28.04
CA ALA A 152 1.22 21.63 26.67
C ALA A 152 2.26 22.73 26.53
N ARG A 153 2.75 22.89 25.30
CA ARG A 153 3.55 24.02 24.82
C ARG A 153 2.96 24.46 23.50
N ALA A 154 3.04 25.74 23.19
CA ALA A 154 2.55 26.25 21.92
C ALA A 154 3.57 27.16 21.24
N GLU A 155 3.66 27.00 19.92
CA GLU A 155 4.57 27.76 19.05
C GLU A 155 3.78 28.41 17.91
N LEU A 156 4.23 29.58 17.47
CA LEU A 156 3.70 30.28 16.31
C LEU A 156 4.68 30.08 15.15
N LEU A 157 4.27 29.29 14.15
CA LEU A 157 5.09 28.91 13.02
C LEU A 157 4.49 29.39 11.72
N ASP A 158 5.28 29.39 10.65
CA ASP A 158 4.72 29.40 9.30
C ASP A 158 4.02 28.06 9.02
N TRP A 159 2.94 28.07 8.24
CA TRP A 159 2.13 26.87 8.00
C TRP A 159 2.96 25.69 7.47
N TYR A 160 3.91 25.96 6.57
CA TYR A 160 4.78 24.94 5.99
C TYR A 160 5.64 24.21 7.04
N GLU A 161 6.19 24.94 8.03
CA GLU A 161 7.00 24.36 9.10
C GLU A 161 6.14 23.52 10.05
N ALA A 162 4.92 23.98 10.36
CA ALA A 162 3.97 23.21 11.13
C ALA A 162 3.58 21.90 10.43
N GLU A 163 3.36 21.93 9.11
CA GLU A 163 3.14 20.70 8.33
C GLU A 163 4.34 19.75 8.36
N GLU A 164 5.57 20.27 8.33
CA GLU A 164 6.78 19.45 8.45
C GLU A 164 6.85 18.78 9.83
N ARG A 165 6.57 19.51 10.92
CA ARG A 165 6.47 18.95 12.28
C ARG A 165 5.42 17.85 12.38
N LEU A 166 4.23 18.06 11.80
CA LEU A 166 3.15 17.07 11.76
C LEU A 166 3.60 15.79 11.03
N ARG A 167 4.29 15.92 9.88
CA ARG A 167 4.84 14.77 9.14
C ARG A 167 5.97 14.07 9.89
N ALA A 168 6.83 14.83 10.56
CA ALA A 168 7.98 14.30 11.30
C ALA A 168 7.61 13.62 12.63
N HIS A 169 6.37 13.79 13.11
CA HIS A 169 5.86 13.20 14.35
C HIS A 169 6.03 11.67 14.43
N GLY A 170 6.05 10.98 13.28
CA GLY A 170 6.16 9.51 13.22
C GLY A 170 4.87 8.76 13.60
N GLY A 171 3.76 9.48 13.79
CA GLY A 171 2.45 8.92 14.07
C GLY A 171 1.39 9.22 13.00
N THR A 172 0.13 8.94 13.28
CA THR A 172 -0.99 9.22 12.37
C THR A 172 -1.28 10.73 12.33
N VAL A 173 -1.42 11.30 11.14
CA VAL A 173 -1.81 12.69 10.93
C VAL A 173 -3.24 12.76 10.41
N ALA A 174 -4.13 13.31 11.21
CA ALA A 174 -5.52 13.52 10.90
C ALA A 174 -5.78 14.94 10.35
N ARG A 175 -6.44 15.03 9.20
CA ARG A 175 -6.77 16.29 8.52
C ARG A 175 -8.26 16.58 8.54
N PRO A 176 -8.67 17.81 8.87
CA PRO A 176 -10.08 18.18 8.96
C PRO A 176 -10.68 18.38 7.56
N ASP A 177 -11.82 17.73 7.34
CA ASP A 177 -12.64 17.85 6.13
C ASP A 177 -13.53 19.10 6.21
N ASN A 178 -13.80 19.74 5.07
CA ASN A 178 -14.71 20.89 4.99
C ASN A 178 -16.19 20.50 5.21
N ARG A 179 -16.51 19.21 5.22
CA ARG A 179 -17.87 18.70 5.43
C ARG A 179 -18.25 18.68 6.92
N PRO A 180 -19.54 18.91 7.24
CA PRO A 180 -20.06 18.66 8.57
C PRO A 180 -19.78 17.21 9.01
N GLY A 181 -19.32 17.07 10.25
CA GLY A 181 -19.15 15.78 10.89
C GLY A 181 -20.50 15.16 11.31
N ARG A 182 -20.53 13.84 11.42
CA ARG A 182 -21.65 13.07 11.97
C ARG A 182 -21.55 13.01 13.49
N PRO A 183 -22.56 13.46 14.25
CA PRO A 183 -22.50 13.60 15.71
C PRO A 183 -22.03 12.34 16.49
N ASP A 184 -22.33 11.15 15.98
CA ASP A 184 -22.02 9.89 16.65
C ASP A 184 -20.66 9.27 16.25
N ARG A 185 -19.94 9.86 15.29
CA ARG A 185 -18.74 9.25 14.70
C ARG A 185 -17.55 10.19 14.55
N ASP A 186 -17.82 11.47 14.32
CA ASP A 186 -16.81 12.45 13.98
C ASP A 186 -16.46 13.30 15.23
N PRO A 187 -15.21 13.76 15.37
CA PRO A 187 -14.78 14.51 16.56
C PRO A 187 -15.43 15.90 16.66
N GLY A 188 -15.64 16.35 17.90
CA GLY A 188 -16.06 17.71 18.18
C GLY A 188 -14.95 18.74 17.96
N CYS A 189 -15.31 19.96 17.56
CA CYS A 189 -14.44 21.12 17.43
C CYS A 189 -15.12 22.35 18.05
N PRO A 190 -14.39 23.28 18.71
CA PRO A 190 -14.98 24.54 19.15
C PRO A 190 -15.62 25.30 17.98
N GLU A 191 -16.65 26.07 18.32
CA GLU A 191 -17.36 27.00 17.45
C GLU A 191 -17.70 28.27 18.23
N PRO A 192 -18.02 29.39 17.56
CA PRO A 192 -18.39 30.62 18.26
C PRO A 192 -19.49 30.40 19.31
N GLY A 193 -19.20 30.74 20.57
CA GLY A 193 -20.08 30.53 21.72
C GLY A 193 -19.78 29.28 22.55
N SER A 194 -18.81 28.46 22.14
CA SER A 194 -18.34 27.29 22.89
C SER A 194 -17.90 27.63 24.33
N LEU A 195 -17.09 28.67 24.52
CA LEU A 195 -16.59 29.16 25.82
C LEU A 195 -17.76 29.62 26.69
N LEU A 196 -18.67 30.40 26.13
CA LEU A 196 -19.86 30.86 26.84
C LEU A 196 -20.67 29.66 27.35
N SER A 197 -20.87 28.64 26.50
CA SER A 197 -21.59 27.42 26.88
C SER A 197 -20.88 26.66 28.03
N LEU A 198 -19.54 26.62 28.02
CA LEU A 198 -18.75 25.99 29.09
C LEU A 198 -18.86 26.78 30.40
N LYS A 199 -18.81 28.12 30.35
CA LYS A 199 -18.98 28.98 31.53
C LYS A 199 -20.37 28.86 32.13
N GLN A 200 -21.42 28.87 31.31
CA GLN A 200 -22.80 28.65 31.74
C GLN A 200 -22.97 27.27 32.37
N ARG A 201 -22.42 26.23 31.74
CA ARG A 201 -22.43 24.87 32.28
C ARG A 201 -21.71 24.79 33.63
N PHE A 202 -20.53 25.38 33.77
CA PHE A 202 -19.78 25.43 35.02
C PHE A 202 -20.56 26.16 36.13
N ALA A 203 -21.15 27.32 35.83
CA ALA A 203 -21.97 28.07 36.77
C ALA A 203 -23.21 27.27 37.23
N ALA A 204 -23.87 26.56 36.31
CA ALA A 204 -24.99 25.68 36.63
C ALA A 204 -24.55 24.49 37.51
N THR A 205 -23.44 23.83 37.19
CA THR A 205 -22.88 22.74 38.00
C THR A 205 -22.55 23.19 39.42
N ARG A 206 -22.00 24.40 39.62
CA ARG A 206 -21.75 24.96 40.96
C ARG A 206 -23.02 25.16 41.79
N ARG A 207 -24.17 25.32 41.14
CA ARG A 207 -25.49 25.51 41.79
C ARG A 207 -26.26 24.19 42.00
N GLN A 208 -25.86 23.12 41.32
CA GLN A 208 -26.56 21.82 41.26
C GLN A 208 -26.73 21.11 42.62
N TYR A 209 -26.03 21.55 43.67
CA TYR A 209 -26.14 20.99 45.02
C TYR A 209 -26.32 22.07 46.10
N GLN A 210 -26.68 23.29 45.70
CA GLN A 210 -26.98 24.33 46.67
C GLN A 210 -28.36 24.09 47.31
N PRO A 211 -28.50 24.26 48.64
CA PRO A 211 -29.79 24.14 49.30
C PRO A 211 -30.72 25.27 48.85
N GLY A 212 -31.87 24.92 48.29
CA GLY A 212 -33.01 25.80 48.07
C GLY A 212 -34.04 25.70 49.22
N LYS A 213 -35.04 26.59 49.18
CA LYS A 213 -36.23 26.51 50.03
C LYS A 213 -37.46 26.61 49.13
N GLU A 214 -38.30 25.58 49.15
CA GLU A 214 -39.69 25.66 48.71
C GLU A 214 -40.58 25.62 49.96
N GLY A 215 -41.14 26.76 50.36
CA GLY A 215 -41.88 26.89 51.61
C GLY A 215 -41.01 26.62 52.85
N ARG A 216 -41.41 25.67 53.70
CA ARG A 216 -40.68 25.26 54.93
C ARG A 216 -39.66 24.14 54.70
N THR A 217 -39.60 23.54 53.50
CA THR A 217 -38.78 22.36 53.22
C THR A 217 -37.47 22.76 52.54
N ARG A 218 -36.33 22.25 53.03
CA ARG A 218 -35.02 22.40 52.36
C ARG A 218 -35.01 21.45 51.15
N THR A 219 -34.90 22.01 49.95
CA THR A 219 -34.76 21.25 48.70
C THR A 219 -33.32 21.34 48.20
N LEU A 220 -32.86 20.34 47.45
CA LEU A 220 -31.59 20.43 46.71
C LEU A 220 -31.90 20.82 45.27
N ASN A 221 -31.23 21.85 44.75
CA ASN A 221 -31.43 22.31 43.37
C ASN A 221 -30.83 21.31 42.37
N PHE A 222 -31.56 20.26 42.00
CA PHE A 222 -31.16 19.30 40.96
C PHE A 222 -31.33 19.88 39.54
N ALA A 223 -30.68 21.00 39.25
CA ALA A 223 -30.63 21.56 37.89
C ALA A 223 -29.61 20.78 37.05
N ARG A 224 -30.09 20.06 36.01
CA ARG A 224 -29.22 19.37 35.05
C ARG A 224 -28.41 20.43 34.27
N PRO A 225 -27.06 20.43 34.32
CA PRO A 225 -26.27 21.44 33.61
C PRO A 225 -26.51 21.38 32.10
N PRO A 226 -26.61 22.54 31.41
CA PRO A 226 -26.87 22.59 29.98
C PRO A 226 -25.80 21.84 29.19
N LYS A 227 -26.17 21.27 28.04
CA LYS A 227 -25.20 20.61 27.15
C LYS A 227 -24.22 21.67 26.61
N PRO A 228 -22.92 21.36 26.54
CA PRO A 228 -21.98 22.27 25.89
C PRO A 228 -22.27 22.39 24.39
N ALA A 229 -21.95 23.55 23.81
CA ALA A 229 -22.04 23.84 22.38
C ALA A 229 -20.68 23.61 21.70
N PHE A 230 -20.70 22.83 20.62
CA PHE A 230 -19.56 22.54 19.76
C PHE A 230 -20.10 21.99 18.43
N ARG A 231 -19.34 22.18 17.36
CA ARG A 231 -19.65 21.58 16.05
C ARG A 231 -18.93 20.25 15.87
N THR A 232 -19.49 19.37 15.06
CA THR A 232 -18.83 18.11 14.69
C THR A 232 -18.10 18.28 13.36
N ILE A 233 -16.85 17.82 13.27
CA ILE A 233 -15.99 17.95 12.09
C ILE A 233 -15.50 16.58 11.66
N ALA A 234 -15.62 16.25 10.38
CA ALA A 234 -15.07 15.01 9.85
C ALA A 234 -13.54 15.11 9.68
N TYR A 235 -12.82 14.01 9.91
CA TYR A 235 -11.38 13.91 9.68
C TYR A 235 -11.07 12.73 8.75
N ASP A 236 -10.03 12.87 7.92
CA ASP A 236 -9.44 11.81 7.07
C ASP A 236 -10.44 11.01 6.21
N ARG A 237 -11.51 11.65 5.73
CA ARG A 237 -12.39 10.97 4.78
C ARG A 237 -11.62 10.69 3.49
N PRO A 238 -11.73 9.48 2.92
CA PRO A 238 -11.14 9.21 1.63
C PRO A 238 -11.70 10.19 0.59
N PRO A 239 -10.90 10.58 -0.41
CA PRO A 239 -11.38 11.41 -1.51
C PRO A 239 -12.68 10.85 -2.10
N ALA A 240 -13.62 11.74 -2.43
CA ALA A 240 -14.81 11.34 -3.16
C ALA A 240 -14.40 10.94 -4.58
N ARG A 241 -14.80 9.74 -5.01
CA ARG A 241 -14.45 9.20 -6.31
C ARG A 241 -15.72 8.94 -7.11
N THR A 242 -15.79 9.50 -8.31
CA THR A 242 -16.87 9.24 -9.27
C THR A 242 -16.26 8.73 -10.57
N LEU A 243 -16.81 7.64 -11.10
CA LEU A 243 -16.33 7.03 -12.33
C LEU A 243 -17.25 7.41 -13.50
N TYR A 244 -16.63 7.89 -14.57
CA TYR A 244 -17.30 8.20 -15.82
C TYR A 244 -16.77 7.30 -16.93
N GLU A 245 -17.63 7.03 -17.91
CA GLU A 245 -17.31 6.32 -19.14
C GLU A 245 -17.31 7.30 -20.31
N LEU A 246 -16.36 7.12 -21.23
CA LEU A 246 -16.32 7.82 -22.50
C LEU A 246 -17.25 7.08 -23.46
N ARG A 247 -18.38 7.70 -23.81
CA ARG A 247 -19.39 7.11 -24.68
C ARG A 247 -19.53 7.88 -25.99
N GLN A 248 -19.85 7.14 -27.06
CA GLN A 248 -20.32 7.68 -28.33
C GLN A 248 -21.82 7.99 -28.25
N GLU A 249 -22.38 8.71 -29.23
CA GLU A 249 -23.82 9.00 -29.29
C GLU A 249 -24.68 7.73 -29.31
N ASP A 250 -24.20 6.67 -29.94
CA ASP A 250 -24.89 5.37 -30.00
C ASP A 250 -24.77 4.53 -28.71
N GLY A 251 -24.16 5.10 -27.67
CA GLY A 251 -23.98 4.46 -26.36
C GLY A 251 -22.82 3.48 -26.30
N ARG A 252 -22.04 3.23 -27.36
CA ARG A 252 -20.83 2.39 -27.28
C ARG A 252 -19.69 3.12 -26.59
N PHE A 253 -18.69 2.37 -26.13
CA PHE A 253 -17.45 2.97 -25.61
C PHE A 253 -16.71 3.70 -26.72
N HIS A 254 -16.27 4.92 -26.44
CA HIS A 254 -15.37 5.67 -27.29
C HIS A 254 -13.91 5.42 -26.84
N PRO A 255 -13.11 4.63 -27.58
CA PRO A 255 -11.71 4.38 -27.22
C PRO A 255 -10.85 5.62 -27.48
N TRP A 256 -10.23 6.17 -26.44
CA TRP A 256 -9.27 7.26 -26.57
C TRP A 256 -7.83 6.70 -26.58
N PRO A 257 -6.95 7.14 -27.50
CA PRO A 257 -5.57 6.65 -27.57
C PRO A 257 -4.80 6.89 -26.27
N LEU A 258 -4.14 5.85 -25.75
CA LEU A 258 -3.40 5.90 -24.48
C LEU A 258 -2.39 7.04 -24.44
N TRP A 259 -1.60 7.21 -25.51
CA TRP A 259 -0.55 8.21 -25.61
C TRP A 259 -1.07 9.66 -25.67
N ARG A 260 -2.39 9.87 -25.88
CA ARG A 260 -3.07 11.19 -25.83
C ARG A 260 -3.75 11.46 -24.48
N ALA A 261 -3.33 10.81 -23.39
CA ALA A 261 -3.89 11.00 -22.06
C ALA A 261 -3.84 12.45 -21.57
N VAL A 262 -2.73 13.16 -21.84
CA VAL A 262 -2.54 14.57 -21.47
C VAL A 262 -3.55 15.47 -22.16
N GLU A 263 -3.77 15.23 -23.45
CA GLU A 263 -4.74 15.99 -24.23
C GLU A 263 -6.16 15.79 -23.71
N LEU A 264 -6.60 14.54 -23.52
CA LEU A 264 -7.93 14.23 -22.99
C LEU A 264 -8.17 14.94 -21.65
N THR A 265 -7.22 14.79 -20.73
CA THR A 265 -7.32 15.37 -19.38
C THR A 265 -7.39 16.89 -19.44
N THR A 266 -6.58 17.50 -20.31
CA THR A 266 -6.54 18.96 -20.50
C THR A 266 -7.87 19.47 -21.06
N ARG A 267 -8.40 18.85 -22.13
CA ARG A 267 -9.67 19.25 -22.74
C ARG A 267 -10.84 19.12 -21.76
N LEU A 268 -10.93 17.99 -21.06
CA LEU A 268 -11.99 17.77 -20.07
C LEU A 268 -11.91 18.77 -18.90
N ARG A 269 -10.70 19.02 -18.39
CA ARG A 269 -10.47 20.00 -17.32
C ARG A 269 -10.87 21.40 -17.75
N ASP A 270 -10.42 21.84 -18.93
CA ASP A 270 -10.64 23.21 -19.40
C ASP A 270 -12.11 23.45 -19.75
N LEU A 271 -12.78 22.46 -20.34
CA LEU A 271 -14.21 22.49 -20.60
C LEU A 271 -15.01 22.53 -19.28
N ALA A 272 -14.69 21.66 -18.33
CA ALA A 272 -15.34 21.66 -17.01
C ALA A 272 -15.11 22.98 -16.26
N ALA A 273 -13.90 23.54 -16.32
CA ALA A 273 -13.59 24.83 -15.72
C ALA A 273 -14.39 25.98 -16.36
N ALA A 274 -14.54 25.99 -17.68
CA ALA A 274 -15.34 26.99 -18.38
C ALA A 274 -16.83 26.90 -17.98
N VAL A 275 -17.39 25.69 -17.92
CA VAL A 275 -18.78 25.48 -17.48
C VAL A 275 -18.97 25.87 -16.02
N LEU A 276 -18.08 25.45 -15.12
CA LEU A 276 -18.15 25.77 -13.69
C LEU A 276 -18.02 27.27 -13.45
N THR A 277 -17.14 27.97 -14.17
CA THR A 277 -16.94 29.42 -14.01
C THR A 277 -18.19 30.20 -14.40
N ARG A 278 -18.94 29.71 -15.38
CA ARG A 278 -20.24 30.30 -15.77
C ARG A 278 -21.32 30.06 -14.71
N ARG A 279 -21.36 28.88 -14.10
CA ARG A 279 -22.35 28.51 -13.06
C ARG A 279 -22.05 29.14 -11.71
N LEU A 280 -20.78 29.22 -11.33
CA LEU A 280 -20.29 29.65 -10.02
C LEU A 280 -19.37 30.87 -10.17
N LYS A 281 -19.95 32.01 -10.57
CA LYS A 281 -19.17 33.24 -10.85
C LYS A 281 -18.28 33.66 -9.68
N ASP A 282 -18.78 33.52 -8.44
CA ASP A 282 -18.04 33.89 -7.22
C ASP A 282 -16.87 32.95 -6.89
N HIS A 283 -16.76 31.81 -7.58
CA HIS A 283 -15.75 30.78 -7.34
C HIS A 283 -14.67 30.72 -8.43
N ALA A 284 -14.65 31.66 -9.38
CA ALA A 284 -13.72 31.65 -10.53
C ALA A 284 -12.25 31.48 -10.11
N ALA A 285 -11.78 32.23 -9.12
CA ALA A 285 -10.41 32.12 -8.60
C ALA A 285 -10.13 30.75 -7.95
N GLN A 286 -11.13 30.16 -7.27
CA GLN A 286 -11.02 28.83 -6.69
C GLN A 286 -11.02 27.74 -7.77
N ILE A 287 -11.76 27.91 -8.88
CA ILE A 287 -11.76 26.98 -10.01
C ILE A 287 -10.38 26.98 -10.68
N ASP A 288 -9.83 28.16 -10.95
CA ASP A 288 -8.48 28.29 -11.52
C ASP A 288 -7.42 27.64 -10.60
N ARG A 289 -7.54 27.81 -9.28
CA ARG A 289 -6.58 27.26 -8.31
C ARG A 289 -6.73 25.75 -8.08
N PHE A 290 -7.95 25.27 -7.82
CA PHE A 290 -8.19 23.91 -7.34
C PHE A 290 -8.56 22.90 -8.44
N LEU A 291 -9.07 23.35 -9.59
CA LEU A 291 -9.31 22.50 -10.76
C LEU A 291 -8.22 22.68 -11.82
N VAL A 292 -8.01 23.91 -12.31
CA VAL A 292 -7.04 24.17 -13.40
C VAL A 292 -5.59 24.02 -12.90
N GLY A 293 -5.30 24.53 -11.70
CA GLY A 293 -3.98 24.57 -11.08
C GLY A 293 -3.16 25.82 -11.39
N ARG A 294 -3.79 26.93 -11.76
CA ARG A 294 -3.15 28.25 -11.87
C ARG A 294 -3.00 28.84 -10.46
N GLU A 295 -1.85 29.44 -10.18
CA GLU A 295 -1.53 30.05 -8.87
C GLU A 295 -1.62 29.09 -7.65
N ALA A 296 -1.64 27.77 -7.89
CA ALA A 296 -1.66 26.78 -6.83
C ALA A 296 -0.26 26.55 -6.24
N GLY A 297 -0.10 26.77 -4.94
CA GLY A 297 1.13 26.53 -4.20
C GLY A 297 1.28 25.08 -3.73
N PRO A 298 2.40 24.72 -3.07
CA PRO A 298 2.60 23.38 -2.51
C PRO A 298 1.48 22.92 -1.57
N ALA A 299 1.00 23.80 -0.69
CA ALA A 299 -0.08 23.51 0.27
C ALA A 299 -1.45 23.25 -0.40
N ASP A 300 -1.65 23.72 -1.63
CA ASP A 300 -2.91 23.49 -2.35
C ASP A 300 -2.97 22.11 -3.00
N LYS A 301 -1.81 21.47 -3.24
CA LYS A 301 -1.72 20.23 -4.02
C LYS A 301 -2.62 19.12 -3.47
N ASP A 302 -2.82 19.03 -2.15
CA ASP A 302 -3.64 17.97 -1.56
C ASP A 302 -5.15 18.29 -1.58
N ARG A 303 -5.52 19.51 -1.99
CA ARG A 303 -6.90 20.00 -2.06
C ARG A 303 -7.45 20.06 -3.49
N ARG A 304 -6.61 19.76 -4.49
CA ARG A 304 -6.95 19.87 -5.91
C ARG A 304 -7.74 18.67 -6.43
N VAL A 305 -8.72 18.95 -7.28
CA VAL A 305 -9.47 17.92 -8.02
C VAL A 305 -8.52 17.20 -8.98
N ARG A 306 -8.62 15.87 -9.05
CA ARG A 306 -7.84 15.02 -9.93
C ARG A 306 -8.73 14.35 -10.97
N LEU A 307 -8.28 14.44 -12.22
CA LEU A 307 -8.86 13.75 -13.36
C LEU A 307 -7.91 12.62 -13.71
N ILE A 308 -8.34 11.37 -13.55
CA ILE A 308 -7.51 10.19 -13.72
C ILE A 308 -8.08 9.37 -14.88
N PRO A 309 -7.57 9.54 -16.12
CA PRO A 309 -7.94 8.68 -17.23
C PRO A 309 -7.57 7.23 -16.91
N LEU A 310 -8.51 6.31 -17.09
CA LEU A 310 -8.32 4.89 -16.82
C LEU A 310 -8.28 4.10 -18.14
N PRO A 311 -7.08 3.69 -18.57
CA PRO A 311 -6.89 2.68 -19.60
C PRO A 311 -7.58 1.36 -19.24
N SER A 312 -8.11 0.65 -20.22
CA SER A 312 -8.59 -0.71 -20.00
C SER A 312 -7.40 -1.66 -19.82
N ILE A 313 -7.30 -2.32 -18.67
CA ILE A 313 -6.27 -3.31 -18.33
C ILE A 313 -6.90 -4.55 -17.65
N GLY A 314 -6.12 -5.61 -17.44
CA GLY A 314 -6.53 -6.77 -16.64
C GLY A 314 -6.77 -8.06 -17.43
N THR A 315 -6.83 -8.02 -18.76
CA THR A 315 -6.81 -9.23 -19.60
C THR A 315 -5.79 -9.12 -20.74
N GLN A 316 -5.27 -10.25 -21.19
CA GLN A 316 -4.25 -10.32 -22.25
C GLN A 316 -4.73 -9.81 -23.64
N HIS A 317 -6.05 -9.75 -23.85
CA HIS A 317 -6.66 -9.36 -25.12
C HIS A 317 -7.16 -7.90 -25.14
N THR A 318 -7.13 -7.20 -24.00
CA THR A 318 -7.63 -5.83 -23.88
C THR A 318 -6.65 -4.82 -24.50
N ASP A 319 -7.12 -3.95 -25.38
CA ASP A 319 -6.34 -2.80 -25.84
C ASP A 319 -6.28 -1.71 -24.76
N ALA A 320 -5.13 -1.08 -24.60
CA ALA A 320 -4.89 -0.11 -23.52
C ALA A 320 -5.51 1.27 -23.76
N SER A 321 -6.53 1.37 -24.64
CA SER A 321 -7.22 2.64 -24.87
C SER A 321 -7.97 3.08 -23.61
N ILE A 322 -8.00 4.39 -23.40
CA ILE A 322 -8.71 5.03 -22.31
C ILE A 322 -10.21 5.02 -22.66
N ARG A 323 -11.02 4.47 -21.76
CA ARG A 323 -12.48 4.41 -21.92
C ARG A 323 -13.23 4.97 -20.73
N ARG A 324 -12.50 5.32 -19.67
CA ARG A 324 -13.05 5.75 -18.40
C ARG A 324 -12.24 6.90 -17.84
N LEU A 325 -12.89 7.74 -17.05
CA LEU A 325 -12.28 8.79 -16.27
C LEU A 325 -12.71 8.62 -14.82
N LEU A 326 -11.74 8.47 -13.92
CA LEU A 326 -11.99 8.55 -12.49
C LEU A 326 -11.78 10.00 -12.04
N LEU A 327 -12.85 10.64 -11.59
CA LEU A 327 -12.80 11.94 -10.94
C LEU A 327 -12.56 11.73 -9.45
N GLU A 328 -11.51 12.33 -8.91
CA GLU A 328 -11.19 12.29 -7.48
C GLU A 328 -11.22 13.72 -6.90
N ILE A 329 -12.10 13.93 -5.92
CA ILE A 329 -12.27 15.21 -5.22
C ILE A 329 -11.79 15.01 -3.78
N PRO A 330 -10.66 15.63 -3.38
CA PRO A 330 -10.17 15.56 -2.01
C PRO A 330 -11.18 16.12 -0.99
N PRO A 331 -11.16 15.64 0.26
CA PRO A 331 -12.06 16.14 1.32
C PRO A 331 -11.96 17.65 1.53
N ASP A 332 -10.75 18.21 1.39
CA ASP A 332 -10.45 19.61 1.72
C ASP A 332 -10.55 20.55 0.50
N CYS A 333 -11.11 20.05 -0.61
CA CYS A 333 -11.36 20.82 -1.82
C CYS A 333 -12.40 21.92 -1.55
N PRO A 334 -12.11 23.20 -1.86
CA PRO A 334 -13.08 24.29 -1.65
C PRO A 334 -14.25 24.32 -2.63
N LEU A 335 -14.15 23.62 -3.75
CA LEU A 335 -15.18 23.63 -4.78
C LEU A 335 -16.41 22.82 -4.33
N PRO A 336 -17.64 23.31 -4.57
CA PRO A 336 -18.86 22.56 -4.23
C PRO A 336 -18.89 21.22 -4.97
N ARG A 337 -18.86 20.12 -4.21
CA ARG A 337 -18.74 18.76 -4.76
C ARG A 337 -19.83 18.45 -5.78
N ASP A 338 -21.08 18.71 -5.44
CA ASP A 338 -22.22 18.30 -6.26
C ASP A 338 -22.26 19.08 -7.58
N GLU A 339 -21.82 20.35 -7.57
CA GLU A 339 -21.60 21.12 -8.79
C GLU A 339 -20.51 20.51 -9.67
N VAL A 340 -19.35 20.18 -9.09
CA VAL A 340 -18.25 19.54 -9.83
C VAL A 340 -18.72 18.21 -10.43
N VAL A 341 -19.33 17.33 -9.64
CA VAL A 341 -19.84 16.03 -10.13
C VAL A 341 -20.89 16.22 -11.22
N SER A 342 -21.80 17.19 -11.06
CA SER A 342 -22.86 17.47 -12.05
C SER A 342 -22.30 17.96 -13.38
N VAL A 343 -21.18 18.71 -13.38
CA VAL A 343 -20.57 19.22 -14.61
C VAL A 343 -19.86 18.10 -15.37
N PHE A 344 -19.22 17.16 -14.67
CA PHE A 344 -18.59 16.02 -15.33
C PHE A 344 -19.61 15.00 -15.85
N SER A 345 -20.80 14.90 -15.24
CA SER A 345 -21.90 14.09 -15.75
C SER A 345 -22.51 14.73 -17.01
N GLY A 346 -22.40 14.07 -18.15
CA GLY A 346 -22.87 14.60 -19.44
C GLY A 346 -21.91 15.58 -20.12
N LEU A 347 -20.66 15.68 -19.66
CA LEU A 347 -19.68 16.58 -20.28
C LEU A 347 -19.34 16.11 -21.70
N ASP A 348 -19.69 16.91 -22.70
CA ASP A 348 -19.51 16.60 -24.12
C ASP A 348 -18.29 17.31 -24.71
N LEU A 349 -17.27 16.56 -25.14
CA LEU A 349 -16.03 17.12 -25.69
C LEU A 349 -16.19 17.81 -27.05
N ARG A 350 -17.36 17.71 -27.68
CA ARG A 350 -17.72 18.47 -28.89
C ARG A 350 -18.12 19.91 -28.57
N LEU A 351 -18.47 20.20 -27.32
CA LEU A 351 -18.92 21.52 -26.90
C LEU A 351 -17.78 22.53 -27.00
N ASP A 352 -17.98 23.58 -27.79
CA ASP A 352 -17.12 24.75 -27.78
C ASP A 352 -17.45 25.59 -26.53
N PRO A 353 -16.50 25.76 -25.59
CA PRO A 353 -16.75 26.52 -24.38
C PRO A 353 -16.98 28.01 -24.65
N ALA A 354 -16.49 28.60 -25.73
CA ALA A 354 -16.69 30.01 -26.06
C ALA A 354 -18.07 30.26 -26.68
N THR A 355 -18.47 29.46 -27.68
CA THR A 355 -19.72 29.68 -28.45
C THR A 355 -20.91 28.90 -27.92
N GLY A 356 -20.67 27.78 -27.20
CA GLY A 356 -21.71 26.85 -26.77
C GLY A 356 -22.21 25.92 -27.90
N GLU A 357 -21.60 25.97 -29.07
CA GLU A 357 -21.94 25.10 -30.20
C GLU A 357 -21.35 23.69 -30.02
N VAL A 358 -22.04 22.69 -30.56
CA VAL A 358 -21.58 21.29 -30.56
C VAL A 358 -20.93 21.01 -31.91
N ALA A 359 -19.62 20.76 -31.92
CA ALA A 359 -18.90 20.45 -33.13
C ALA A 359 -19.39 19.13 -33.77
N ASP A 360 -19.51 19.12 -35.09
CA ASP A 360 -19.88 17.94 -35.90
C ASP A 360 -18.67 16.99 -36.11
N ARG A 361 -18.04 16.58 -35.00
CA ARG A 361 -16.93 15.64 -34.98
C ARG A 361 -17.19 14.54 -33.96
N PRO A 362 -16.78 13.29 -34.23
CA PRO A 362 -16.96 12.20 -33.28
C PRO A 362 -16.00 12.37 -32.10
N GLU A 363 -16.50 12.92 -31.01
CA GLU A 363 -15.81 13.07 -29.72
C GLU A 363 -16.68 12.46 -28.62
N PRO A 364 -16.08 12.05 -27.48
CA PRO A 364 -16.83 11.38 -26.44
C PRO A 364 -17.62 12.31 -25.53
N THR A 365 -18.76 11.81 -25.04
CA THR A 365 -19.49 12.38 -23.91
C THR A 365 -19.22 11.54 -22.66
N LEU A 366 -19.04 12.20 -21.51
CA LEU A 366 -18.92 11.51 -20.23
C LEU A 366 -20.28 11.07 -19.68
N VAL A 367 -20.40 9.80 -19.32
CA VAL A 367 -21.60 9.23 -18.70
C VAL A 367 -21.23 8.59 -17.36
N ASP A 368 -22.04 8.82 -16.32
CA ASP A 368 -21.84 8.19 -15.01
C ASP A 368 -21.85 6.67 -15.12
N SER A 369 -20.93 6.01 -14.39
CA SER A 369 -20.85 4.55 -14.34
C SER A 369 -20.92 4.04 -12.91
N SER A 370 -21.78 3.03 -12.71
CA SER A 370 -21.86 2.26 -11.46
C SER A 370 -20.92 1.06 -11.46
N ASP A 371 -20.32 0.69 -12.59
CA ASP A 371 -19.37 -0.43 -12.70
C ASP A 371 -17.98 0.00 -12.24
N SER A 372 -17.70 -0.26 -10.96
CA SER A 372 -16.40 0.02 -10.35
C SER A 372 -15.34 -1.05 -10.62
N GLY A 373 -15.62 -2.12 -11.37
CA GLY A 373 -14.73 -3.27 -11.55
C GLY A 373 -13.35 -2.89 -12.09
N MET A 374 -13.28 -1.93 -13.01
CA MET A 374 -12.01 -1.44 -13.56
C MET A 374 -11.16 -0.69 -12.53
N THR A 375 -11.77 0.01 -11.57
CA THR A 375 -11.03 0.76 -10.54
C THR A 375 -10.22 -0.17 -9.63
N GLY A 376 -10.73 -1.40 -9.38
CA GLY A 376 -10.00 -2.44 -8.65
C GLY A 376 -8.72 -2.91 -9.36
N GLN A 377 -8.63 -2.77 -10.69
CA GLN A 377 -7.38 -3.05 -11.43
C GLN A 377 -6.29 -2.02 -11.14
N TYR A 378 -6.65 -0.86 -10.60
CA TYR A 378 -5.74 0.21 -10.16
C TYR A 378 -5.56 0.25 -8.63
N GLY A 379 -5.99 -0.81 -7.93
CA GLY A 379 -5.87 -0.93 -6.48
C GLY A 379 -6.86 -0.09 -5.66
N VAL A 380 -7.84 0.55 -6.31
CA VAL A 380 -8.93 1.28 -5.64
C VAL A 380 -9.78 0.28 -4.85
N GLY A 381 -10.01 0.54 -3.56
CA GLY A 381 -10.82 -0.33 -2.69
C GLY A 381 -10.14 -1.63 -2.27
N SER A 382 -8.84 -1.82 -2.58
CA SER A 382 -8.06 -2.98 -2.14
C SER A 382 -7.31 -2.70 -0.83
N ALA A 383 -6.84 -3.75 -0.15
CA ALA A 383 -5.95 -3.65 1.01
C ALA A 383 -4.53 -3.14 0.67
N GLY A 384 -4.29 -2.78 -0.60
CA GLY A 384 -3.02 -2.29 -1.12
C GLY A 384 -2.16 -3.37 -1.77
N ALA A 385 -1.16 -2.93 -2.53
CA ALA A 385 -0.20 -3.77 -3.22
C ALA A 385 1.23 -3.31 -2.92
N ARG A 386 2.16 -4.28 -2.90
CA ARG A 386 3.58 -4.03 -2.65
C ARG A 386 4.39 -3.79 -3.91
N HIS A 387 3.85 -4.17 -5.07
CA HIS A 387 4.51 -4.07 -6.36
C HIS A 387 3.62 -3.30 -7.32
N TRP A 388 4.20 -2.31 -7.99
CA TRP A 388 3.48 -1.41 -8.88
C TRP A 388 4.29 -1.17 -10.14
N HIS A 389 3.61 -1.08 -11.28
CA HIS A 389 4.20 -0.64 -12.52
C HIS A 389 3.37 0.47 -13.17
N SER A 390 4.05 1.40 -13.83
CA SER A 390 3.41 2.52 -14.52
C SER A 390 2.63 2.02 -15.75
N VAL A 391 1.37 2.45 -15.86
CA VAL A 391 0.53 2.30 -17.06
C VAL A 391 0.77 3.47 -18.00
N THR A 392 0.79 4.70 -17.48
CA THR A 392 1.25 5.90 -18.19
C THR A 392 2.60 6.35 -17.62
N PRO A 393 3.53 6.85 -18.45
CA PRO A 393 4.87 7.20 -17.99
C PRO A 393 4.83 8.35 -16.99
N LEU A 394 5.80 8.39 -16.10
CA LEU A 394 6.01 9.48 -15.15
C LEU A 394 6.78 10.60 -15.84
N ALA A 395 6.35 11.84 -15.61
CA ALA A 395 7.15 13.02 -15.91
C ALA A 395 8.02 13.35 -14.68
N LEU A 396 9.33 13.14 -14.79
CA LEU A 396 10.29 13.37 -13.72
C LEU A 396 11.16 14.60 -14.02
N PRO A 397 11.58 15.38 -13.01
CA PRO A 397 12.61 16.42 -13.16
C PRO A 397 14.02 15.83 -13.37
N ALA A 398 14.13 14.71 -14.09
CA ALA A 398 15.37 14.04 -14.44
C ALA A 398 15.38 13.77 -15.95
N THR A 399 16.27 14.45 -16.66
CA THR A 399 16.41 14.35 -18.12
C THR A 399 17.36 13.23 -18.50
N ARG A 400 16.98 12.47 -19.54
CA ARG A 400 17.89 11.56 -20.25
C ARG A 400 18.17 12.01 -21.67
N ARG A 401 19.40 11.87 -22.13
CA ARG A 401 19.75 11.93 -23.54
C ARG A 401 19.18 10.70 -24.24
N ARG A 402 18.40 10.93 -25.31
CA ARG A 402 17.86 9.87 -26.16
C ARG A 402 18.70 9.80 -27.42
N LEU A 403 19.11 8.58 -27.76
CA LEU A 403 19.77 8.30 -29.03
C LEU A 403 18.73 8.36 -30.15
N ASP A 404 19.13 8.92 -31.30
CA ASP A 404 18.27 8.97 -32.48
C ASP A 404 18.51 7.71 -33.34
N PRO A 405 17.54 6.78 -33.43
CA PRO A 405 17.70 5.57 -34.23
C PRO A 405 17.92 5.85 -35.72
N GLY A 406 17.41 6.99 -36.22
CA GLY A 406 17.60 7.41 -37.61
C GLY A 406 19.05 7.78 -37.91
N ARG A 407 19.74 8.41 -36.95
CA ARG A 407 21.18 8.73 -37.06
C ARG A 407 22.08 7.52 -36.91
N LEU A 408 21.59 6.43 -36.30
CA LEU A 408 22.31 5.18 -36.07
C LEU A 408 22.10 4.12 -37.16
N ARG A 409 21.27 4.41 -38.18
CA ARG A 409 20.92 3.45 -39.24
C ARG A 409 22.04 3.29 -40.28
N ASP A 410 22.90 4.30 -40.44
CA ASP A 410 24.17 4.22 -41.19
C ASP A 410 25.18 5.29 -40.71
N PRO A 411 25.75 5.14 -39.49
CA PRO A 411 26.52 6.22 -38.87
C PRO A 411 27.99 6.15 -39.27
N ASP A 412 28.51 7.23 -39.85
CA ASP A 412 29.95 7.46 -39.97
C ASP A 412 30.62 7.42 -38.60
N ALA A 413 31.93 7.15 -38.57
CA ALA A 413 32.70 7.01 -37.32
C ALA A 413 32.52 8.20 -36.36
N GLN A 414 32.36 9.41 -36.90
CA GLN A 414 32.14 10.63 -36.14
C GLN A 414 30.73 10.70 -35.52
N VAL A 415 29.70 10.24 -36.24
CA VAL A 415 28.33 10.11 -35.73
C VAL A 415 28.25 9.02 -34.66
N ARG A 416 28.94 7.88 -34.86
CA ARG A 416 29.06 6.83 -33.82
C ARG A 416 29.70 7.36 -32.54
N ALA A 417 30.79 8.14 -32.66
CA ALA A 417 31.47 8.70 -31.49
C ALA A 417 30.59 9.72 -30.74
N GLN A 418 29.78 10.52 -31.44
CA GLN A 418 28.88 11.51 -30.84
C GLN A 418 27.58 10.88 -30.27
N GLU A 419 27.06 9.84 -30.91
CA GLU A 419 25.86 9.12 -30.47
C GLU A 419 26.19 8.00 -29.46
N TYR A 420 27.47 7.69 -29.20
CA TYR A 420 27.84 6.75 -28.16
C TYR A 420 27.46 7.30 -26.78
N LYS A 421 26.83 6.45 -25.96
CA LYS A 421 26.44 6.77 -24.60
C LYS A 421 27.25 5.92 -23.64
N THR A 422 28.10 6.54 -22.84
CA THR A 422 28.98 5.83 -21.92
C THR A 422 28.15 5.13 -20.82
N GLY A 423 28.71 4.08 -20.24
CA GLY A 423 28.09 3.40 -19.09
C GLY A 423 27.88 4.36 -17.90
N GLN A 424 28.86 5.24 -17.66
CA GLN A 424 28.77 6.27 -16.61
C GLN A 424 27.62 7.26 -16.85
N GLU A 425 27.46 7.76 -18.08
CA GLU A 425 26.36 8.68 -18.42
C GLU A 425 24.99 8.03 -18.15
N ARG A 426 24.83 6.74 -18.51
CA ARG A 426 23.60 5.98 -18.22
C ARG A 426 23.36 5.84 -16.71
N GLN A 427 24.39 5.49 -15.96
CA GLN A 427 24.32 5.32 -14.51
C GLN A 427 23.95 6.64 -13.80
N ASP A 428 24.53 7.76 -14.22
CA ASP A 428 24.25 9.08 -13.65
C ASP A 428 22.82 9.53 -13.91
N GLU A 429 22.31 9.29 -15.14
CA GLU A 429 20.92 9.57 -15.47
C GLU A 429 19.94 8.72 -14.66
N GLU A 430 20.21 7.41 -14.54
CA GLU A 430 19.38 6.52 -13.72
C GLU A 430 19.40 6.95 -12.26
N THR A 431 20.56 7.31 -11.71
CA THR A 431 20.69 7.80 -10.33
C THR A 431 19.84 9.06 -10.10
N ARG A 432 19.92 10.06 -11.00
CA ARG A 432 19.09 11.27 -10.92
C ARG A 432 17.60 10.95 -11.02
N ALA A 433 17.22 10.04 -11.92
CA ALA A 433 15.83 9.65 -12.08
C ALA A 433 15.30 8.87 -10.88
N ARG A 434 16.10 8.00 -10.25
CA ARG A 434 15.75 7.32 -8.99
C ARG A 434 15.51 8.32 -7.86
N ALA A 435 16.38 9.32 -7.69
CA ALA A 435 16.19 10.38 -6.71
C ALA A 435 14.89 11.16 -6.96
N ALA A 436 14.58 11.47 -8.22
CA ALA A 436 13.32 12.12 -8.61
C ALA A 436 12.08 11.26 -8.33
N VAL A 437 12.18 9.92 -8.42
CA VAL A 437 11.10 9.01 -8.01
C VAL A 437 10.87 9.07 -6.51
N LEU A 438 11.92 9.06 -5.69
CA LEU A 438 11.79 9.19 -4.24
C LEU A 438 11.12 10.52 -3.85
N GLU A 439 11.47 11.61 -4.54
CA GLU A 439 10.80 12.90 -4.38
C GLU A 439 9.33 12.83 -4.80
N ALA A 440 9.02 12.16 -5.91
CA ALA A 440 7.64 11.95 -6.34
C ALA A 440 6.83 11.14 -5.32
N CYS A 441 7.43 10.16 -4.65
CA CYS A 441 6.83 9.42 -3.54
C CYS A 441 6.50 10.36 -2.36
N ARG A 442 7.44 11.22 -1.94
CA ARG A 442 7.18 12.25 -0.91
C ARG A 442 6.00 13.13 -1.29
N HIS A 443 6.00 13.63 -2.51
CA HIS A 443 4.91 14.47 -3.03
C HIS A 443 3.57 13.74 -3.15
N ALA A 444 3.53 12.41 -3.08
CA ALA A 444 2.32 11.60 -3.07
C ALA A 444 1.92 11.16 -1.66
N GLY A 445 2.61 11.64 -0.62
CA GLY A 445 2.35 11.28 0.77
C GLY A 445 2.93 9.93 1.20
N LEU A 446 3.84 9.35 0.41
CA LEU A 446 4.50 8.08 0.71
C LEU A 446 5.87 8.34 1.36
N ASP A 447 6.24 7.53 2.36
CA ASP A 447 7.58 7.56 2.95
C ASP A 447 8.60 6.95 1.96
N PRO A 448 9.62 7.70 1.50
CA PRO A 448 10.68 7.15 0.64
C PRO A 448 11.43 5.97 1.24
N ARG A 449 11.50 5.86 2.58
CA ARG A 449 12.16 4.74 3.26
C ARG A 449 11.42 3.42 3.10
N SER A 450 10.14 3.48 2.76
CA SER A 450 9.34 2.30 2.45
C SER A 450 9.67 1.70 1.07
N VAL A 451 10.41 2.40 0.22
CA VAL A 451 10.73 1.93 -1.14
C VAL A 451 11.86 0.90 -1.09
N LEU A 452 11.58 -0.31 -1.57
CA LEU A 452 12.53 -1.42 -1.63
C LEU A 452 13.32 -1.48 -2.93
N SER A 453 12.67 -1.19 -4.05
CA SER A 453 13.31 -1.22 -5.37
C SER A 453 12.67 -0.26 -6.35
N ILE A 454 13.50 0.28 -7.25
CA ILE A 454 13.11 1.17 -8.34
C ILE A 454 13.75 0.65 -9.62
N ARG A 455 12.93 0.42 -10.65
CA ARG A 455 13.38 0.10 -12.01
C ARG A 455 12.75 1.09 -12.98
N LEU A 456 13.60 1.74 -13.78
CA LEU A 456 13.20 2.75 -14.75
C LEU A 456 13.55 2.27 -16.16
N GLN A 457 12.65 2.48 -17.12
CA GLN A 457 12.89 2.11 -18.52
C GLN A 457 12.09 3.00 -19.49
N ARG A 458 12.36 2.85 -20.79
CA ARG A 458 11.61 3.54 -21.85
C ARG A 458 10.35 2.78 -22.25
N GLU A 459 10.46 1.46 -22.26
CA GLU A 459 9.43 0.53 -22.70
C GLU A 459 8.37 0.35 -21.60
N PRO A 460 7.10 0.16 -21.96
CA PRO A 460 6.06 -0.15 -20.99
C PRO A 460 6.33 -1.49 -20.29
N PHE A 461 5.75 -1.67 -19.09
CA PHE A 461 5.86 -2.93 -18.32
C PHE A 461 4.80 -3.97 -18.69
N PHE A 462 3.82 -3.62 -19.52
CA PHE A 462 2.78 -4.53 -20.00
C PHE A 462 2.74 -4.53 -21.54
N LEU A 463 2.43 -5.69 -22.11
CA LEU A 463 2.61 -5.99 -23.54
C LEU A 463 1.95 -5.00 -24.50
N ARG A 464 0.79 -4.45 -24.11
CA ARG A 464 -0.02 -3.52 -24.92
C ARG A 464 0.13 -2.05 -24.50
N GLY A 465 1.16 -1.73 -23.72
CA GLY A 465 1.47 -0.35 -23.38
C GLY A 465 2.11 0.41 -24.51
N GLU A 466 2.29 1.72 -24.32
CA GLU A 466 2.93 2.61 -25.29
C GLU A 466 4.29 3.07 -24.74
N GLY A 467 5.28 3.26 -25.63
CA GLY A 467 6.59 3.77 -25.23
C GLY A 467 6.52 5.18 -24.66
N ALA A 468 7.34 5.48 -23.65
CA ALA A 468 7.26 6.72 -22.90
C ALA A 468 7.33 8.00 -23.76
N GLU A 469 8.10 7.99 -24.86
CA GLU A 469 8.22 9.11 -25.79
C GLU A 469 6.95 9.48 -26.55
N ARG A 470 6.00 8.56 -26.72
CA ARG A 470 4.76 8.84 -27.45
C ARG A 470 3.81 9.74 -26.68
N PHE A 471 3.98 9.83 -25.36
CA PHE A 471 3.23 10.71 -24.47
C PHE A 471 3.84 12.12 -24.40
N ALA A 472 4.92 12.40 -25.14
CA ALA A 472 5.53 13.72 -25.13
C ALA A 472 4.61 14.75 -25.79
N ASP A 473 4.52 15.92 -25.18
CA ASP A 473 3.77 17.06 -25.68
C ASP A 473 4.55 18.37 -25.43
N ALA A 474 3.89 19.51 -25.62
CA ALA A 474 4.50 20.83 -25.37
C ALA A 474 4.92 21.03 -23.90
N ARG A 475 4.26 20.35 -22.95
CA ARG A 475 4.50 20.50 -21.51
C ARG A 475 5.54 19.50 -20.98
N PHE A 476 5.53 18.27 -21.50
CA PHE A 476 6.35 17.16 -21.04
C PHE A 476 7.27 16.69 -22.16
N SER A 477 8.52 17.15 -22.11
CA SER A 477 9.56 16.69 -23.02
C SER A 477 9.76 15.17 -22.93
N ARG A 478 9.91 14.52 -24.09
CA ARG A 478 10.25 13.08 -24.20
C ARG A 478 11.45 12.67 -23.34
N HIS A 479 12.37 13.60 -23.06
CA HIS A 479 13.58 13.36 -22.27
C HIS A 479 13.31 13.21 -20.76
N ARG A 480 12.13 13.61 -20.29
CA ARG A 480 11.70 13.54 -18.87
C ARG A 480 10.73 12.39 -18.57
N LEU A 481 10.31 11.65 -19.60
CA LEU A 481 9.30 10.60 -19.50
C LEU A 481 9.92 9.22 -19.30
N TRP A 482 9.51 8.55 -18.24
CA TRP A 482 10.00 7.23 -17.82
C TRP A 482 8.87 6.31 -17.39
N HIS A 483 8.94 5.04 -17.78
CA HIS A 483 8.16 4.01 -17.10
C HIS A 483 8.88 3.58 -15.83
N LEU A 484 8.10 3.34 -14.77
CA LEU A 484 8.56 2.96 -13.44
C LEU A 484 7.95 1.62 -13.03
N ALA A 485 8.77 0.73 -12.51
CA ALA A 485 8.35 -0.33 -11.60
C ALA A 485 8.95 -0.06 -10.22
N ILE A 486 8.12 -0.15 -9.19
CA ILE A 486 8.49 0.19 -7.81
C ILE A 486 7.93 -0.85 -6.84
N SER A 487 8.66 -1.12 -5.76
CA SER A 487 8.20 -1.99 -4.68
C SER A 487 8.34 -1.37 -3.30
N PHE A 488 7.45 -1.78 -2.39
CA PHE A 488 7.31 -1.21 -1.05
C PHE A 488 7.43 -2.25 0.08
N THR A 489 7.95 -1.81 1.24
CA THR A 489 8.04 -2.58 2.50
C THR A 489 6.68 -2.87 3.12
N GLU A 490 5.65 -2.13 2.75
CA GLU A 490 4.26 -2.31 3.19
C GLU A 490 3.30 -2.17 2.00
N PRO A 491 2.09 -2.76 2.04
CA PRO A 491 1.12 -2.59 0.96
C PRO A 491 0.65 -1.12 0.85
N VAL A 492 0.71 -0.56 -0.35
CA VAL A 492 0.21 0.80 -0.65
C VAL A 492 -1.15 0.69 -1.34
N ALA A 493 -2.15 1.43 -0.89
CA ALA A 493 -3.49 1.44 -1.50
C ALA A 493 -3.57 2.32 -2.75
N GLY A 494 -4.44 1.95 -3.69
CA GLY A 494 -4.64 2.70 -4.94
C GLY A 494 -5.73 3.79 -4.87
N PRO A 495 -5.81 4.64 -5.91
CA PRO A 495 -4.96 4.68 -7.09
C PRO A 495 -3.61 5.35 -6.77
N LEU A 496 -2.52 4.79 -7.29
CA LEU A 496 -1.19 5.35 -7.11
C LEU A 496 -0.80 6.17 -8.35
N LEU A 497 -0.49 7.45 -8.14
CA LEU A 497 -0.02 8.36 -9.18
C LEU A 497 1.28 9.06 -8.74
N LEU A 498 2.29 9.05 -9.61
CA LEU A 498 3.62 9.58 -9.30
C LEU A 498 4.12 10.53 -10.39
N GLY A 499 4.94 11.51 -10.00
CA GLY A 499 5.58 12.47 -10.91
C GLY A 499 4.73 13.71 -11.21
N ASP A 500 5.33 14.65 -11.95
CA ASP A 500 4.78 16.00 -12.19
C ASP A 500 3.51 15.97 -13.06
N GLY A 501 3.36 14.91 -13.85
CA GLY A 501 2.24 14.71 -14.77
C GLY A 501 0.98 14.11 -14.14
N ARG A 502 0.98 13.82 -12.82
CA ARG A 502 -0.16 13.22 -12.09
C ARG A 502 -1.47 14.02 -12.15
N TRP A 503 -1.41 15.29 -12.53
CA TRP A 503 -2.55 16.19 -12.70
C TRP A 503 -3.12 16.20 -14.13
N LEU A 504 -2.45 15.52 -15.05
CA LEU A 504 -2.70 15.56 -16.49
C LEU A 504 -2.70 14.15 -17.11
N GLY A 505 -3.08 13.14 -16.33
CA GLY A 505 -3.20 11.77 -16.84
C GLY A 505 -1.90 11.00 -17.06
N LEU A 506 -0.77 11.52 -16.57
CA LEU A 506 0.52 10.80 -16.57
C LEU A 506 0.85 10.24 -15.17
N GLY A 507 1.76 9.28 -15.13
CA GLY A 507 2.24 8.69 -13.89
C GLY A 507 1.27 7.74 -13.18
N LEU A 508 0.23 7.29 -13.88
CA LEU A 508 -0.73 6.32 -13.34
C LEU A 508 -0.05 4.96 -13.19
N MET A 509 -0.16 4.37 -12.00
CA MET A 509 0.39 3.05 -11.68
C MET A 509 -0.73 2.01 -11.55
N ALA A 510 -0.43 0.76 -11.89
CA ALA A 510 -1.27 -0.38 -11.59
C ALA A 510 -0.49 -1.39 -10.73
N PRO A 511 -1.15 -2.12 -9.82
CA PRO A 511 -0.53 -3.22 -9.09
C PRO A 511 0.04 -4.25 -10.07
N ASP A 512 1.30 -4.63 -9.87
CA ASP A 512 1.87 -5.77 -10.57
C ASP A 512 1.30 -7.04 -9.95
N LYS A 513 0.26 -7.58 -10.58
CA LYS A 513 -0.35 -8.87 -10.21
C LYS A 513 0.49 -10.05 -10.72
N GLY A 514 1.54 -9.79 -11.51
CA GLY A 514 2.18 -10.76 -12.40
C GLY A 514 1.21 -11.21 -13.51
N ALA A 515 1.72 -11.51 -14.70
CA ALA A 515 0.99 -12.43 -15.56
C ALA A 515 0.98 -13.77 -14.81
N ALA A 516 -0.20 -14.19 -14.32
CA ALA A 516 -0.31 -15.46 -13.64
C ALA A 516 0.14 -16.56 -14.60
N VAL A 517 1.32 -17.13 -14.35
CA VAL A 517 1.79 -18.27 -15.13
C VAL A 517 1.02 -19.48 -14.63
N GLN A 518 0.02 -19.89 -15.40
CA GLN A 518 -0.70 -21.13 -15.18
C GLN A 518 0.10 -22.27 -15.80
N ALA A 519 1.00 -22.83 -15.00
CA ALA A 519 1.82 -23.97 -15.37
C ALA A 519 1.98 -24.90 -14.18
N ASP A 520 2.18 -26.18 -14.46
CA ASP A 520 2.47 -27.22 -13.45
C ASP A 520 3.97 -27.38 -13.17
N ALA A 521 4.81 -26.59 -13.83
CA ALA A 521 6.23 -26.45 -13.55
C ALA A 521 6.67 -25.03 -13.91
N VAL A 522 7.38 -24.37 -13.00
CA VAL A 522 7.86 -23.00 -13.18
C VAL A 522 9.34 -22.88 -12.84
N SER A 523 9.98 -21.91 -13.47
CA SER A 523 11.36 -21.51 -13.18
C SER A 523 11.44 -20.02 -12.85
N TYR A 524 12.43 -19.67 -12.05
CA TYR A 524 12.74 -18.31 -11.63
C TYR A 524 14.23 -18.08 -11.87
N GLY A 525 14.59 -16.95 -12.47
CA GLY A 525 15.97 -16.48 -12.50
C GLY A 525 16.33 -15.75 -11.20
N LEU A 526 17.54 -15.97 -10.70
CA LEU A 526 18.14 -15.20 -9.62
C LEU A 526 18.81 -13.95 -10.20
N THR A 527 18.53 -12.79 -9.61
CA THR A 527 19.17 -11.53 -10.02
C THR A 527 20.69 -11.61 -9.88
N PRO A 528 21.49 -11.12 -10.85
CA PRO A 528 22.95 -11.23 -10.84
C PRO A 528 23.62 -10.77 -9.54
N ASP A 529 23.11 -9.70 -8.93
CA ASP A 529 23.68 -9.08 -7.73
C ASP A 529 23.55 -9.94 -6.45
N ALA A 530 22.79 -11.04 -6.49
CA ALA A 530 22.44 -11.84 -5.33
C ALA A 530 22.50 -13.36 -5.57
N ARG A 531 23.35 -13.84 -6.49
CA ARG A 531 23.54 -15.28 -6.79
C ARG A 531 24.41 -16.00 -5.75
N PRO A 532 23.85 -16.92 -4.94
CA PRO A 532 24.62 -17.65 -3.93
C PRO A 532 25.59 -18.66 -4.57
N PRO A 533 26.70 -19.03 -3.90
CA PRO A 533 27.57 -20.11 -4.34
C PRO A 533 26.82 -21.45 -4.42
N LEU A 534 27.20 -22.31 -5.39
CA LEU A 534 26.61 -23.65 -5.58
C LEU A 534 26.65 -24.52 -4.30
N ALA A 535 27.68 -24.33 -3.45
CA ALA A 535 27.82 -25.01 -2.17
C ALA A 535 26.64 -24.75 -1.20
N GLU A 536 25.94 -23.63 -1.35
CA GLU A 536 24.80 -23.26 -0.51
C GLU A 536 23.46 -23.78 -1.05
N GLY A 537 23.45 -24.55 -2.15
CA GLY A 537 22.22 -25.01 -2.80
C GLY A 537 21.24 -25.75 -1.89
N ALA A 538 21.73 -26.52 -0.91
CA ALA A 538 20.86 -27.19 0.06
C ALA A 538 20.22 -26.20 1.07
N ALA A 539 20.90 -25.11 1.41
CA ALA A 539 20.35 -24.05 2.26
C ALA A 539 19.31 -23.23 1.48
N VAL A 540 19.63 -22.83 0.25
CA VAL A 540 18.72 -22.13 -0.65
C VAL A 540 17.45 -22.94 -0.91
N THR A 541 17.57 -24.23 -1.22
CA THR A 541 16.40 -25.09 -1.44
C THR A 541 15.49 -25.16 -0.22
N ARG A 542 16.06 -25.26 1.00
CA ARG A 542 15.28 -25.23 2.24
C ARG A 542 14.58 -23.89 2.44
N ALA A 543 15.25 -22.78 2.15
CA ALA A 543 14.69 -21.44 2.25
C ALA A 543 13.53 -21.23 1.25
N VAL A 544 13.70 -21.68 0.00
CA VAL A 544 12.64 -21.64 -1.02
C VAL A 544 11.43 -22.45 -0.56
N ARG A 545 11.64 -23.66 -0.05
CA ARG A 545 10.54 -24.49 0.50
C ARG A 545 9.85 -23.80 1.68
N ALA A 546 10.60 -23.21 2.61
CA ALA A 546 10.03 -22.48 3.74
C ALA A 546 9.20 -21.26 3.29
N ALA A 547 9.66 -20.54 2.27
CA ALA A 547 8.93 -19.42 1.68
C ALA A 547 7.62 -19.90 1.02
N LEU A 548 7.66 -20.98 0.25
CA LEU A 548 6.47 -21.61 -0.34
C LEU A 548 5.47 -22.03 0.74
N MET A 549 5.92 -22.68 1.81
CA MET A 549 5.07 -23.07 2.94
C MET A 549 4.46 -21.86 3.65
N SER A 550 5.22 -20.76 3.79
CA SER A 550 4.71 -19.52 4.39
C SER A 550 3.62 -18.88 3.54
N LEU A 551 3.76 -18.89 2.21
CA LEU A 551 2.75 -18.39 1.29
C LEU A 551 1.51 -19.31 1.26
N ALA A 552 1.71 -20.62 1.47
CA ALA A 552 0.68 -21.64 1.47
C ALA A 552 -0.02 -21.84 2.83
N ARG A 553 0.12 -20.90 3.78
CA ARG A 553 -0.59 -20.96 5.06
C ARG A 553 -2.08 -20.74 4.88
N THR A 554 -2.88 -21.59 5.50
CA THR A 554 -4.34 -21.49 5.54
C THR A 554 -4.80 -20.64 6.74
N PRO A 555 -6.02 -20.07 6.71
CA PRO A 555 -6.51 -19.18 7.78
C PRO A 555 -6.57 -19.80 9.18
N ASP A 556 -6.67 -21.12 9.26
CA ASP A 556 -6.65 -21.94 10.47
C ASP A 556 -5.21 -22.20 11.00
N GLY A 557 -4.18 -21.66 10.34
CA GLY A 557 -2.78 -21.81 10.72
C GLY A 557 -2.08 -23.05 10.15
N GLY A 558 -2.79 -23.88 9.38
CA GLY A 558 -2.23 -25.01 8.65
C GLY A 558 -1.39 -24.60 7.43
N VAL A 559 -0.76 -25.58 6.76
CA VAL A 559 -0.07 -25.39 5.47
C VAL A 559 -0.56 -26.45 4.50
N LEU A 560 -0.94 -26.03 3.29
CA LEU A 560 -1.45 -26.94 2.26
C LEU A 560 -0.52 -28.17 2.05
N PRO A 561 -1.07 -29.40 2.02
CA PRO A 561 -0.29 -30.64 1.85
C PRO A 561 0.63 -30.64 0.63
N LEU A 562 0.22 -29.96 -0.46
CA LEU A 562 0.99 -29.78 -1.68
C LEU A 562 2.38 -29.14 -1.44
N PHE A 563 2.52 -28.31 -0.41
CA PHE A 563 3.78 -27.63 -0.07
C PHE A 563 4.42 -28.18 1.21
N SER A 564 3.63 -28.59 2.20
CA SER A 564 4.14 -29.13 3.46
C SER A 564 4.67 -30.56 3.31
N GLY A 565 4.03 -31.38 2.48
CA GLY A 565 4.29 -32.82 2.41
C GLY A 565 3.85 -33.58 3.66
N HIS A 566 2.96 -32.99 4.48
CA HIS A 566 2.39 -33.57 5.68
C HIS A 566 0.88 -33.77 5.48
N LEU A 567 0.38 -34.95 5.89
CA LEU A 567 -1.06 -35.21 6.06
C LEU A 567 -1.35 -35.12 7.57
N ASP A 568 -2.54 -34.64 7.95
CA ASP A 568 -2.92 -34.24 9.32
C ASP A 568 -2.24 -35.04 10.44
N GLY A 569 -1.26 -34.39 11.11
CA GLY A 569 -0.45 -34.94 12.20
C GLY A 569 1.03 -34.51 12.14
N PRO A 570 1.80 -34.57 13.25
CA PRO A 570 3.21 -34.15 13.30
C PRO A 570 4.21 -35.12 12.63
N GLY A 571 3.78 -35.94 11.66
CA GLY A 571 4.61 -36.94 10.99
C GLY A 571 4.83 -36.64 9.50
N PRO A 572 5.97 -37.02 8.89
CA PRO A 572 6.12 -36.98 7.43
C PRO A 572 5.11 -37.90 6.74
N ALA A 573 4.62 -37.54 5.55
CA ALA A 573 3.84 -38.46 4.72
C ALA A 573 4.60 -39.79 4.51
N ARG A 574 3.86 -40.91 4.48
CA ARG A 574 4.44 -42.26 4.41
C ARG A 574 5.39 -42.40 3.19
N PRO A 575 6.47 -43.20 3.29
CA PRO A 575 7.38 -43.42 2.18
C PRO A 575 6.63 -44.01 0.97
N GLY A 576 6.68 -43.32 -0.18
CA GLY A 576 6.12 -43.80 -1.44
C GLY A 576 5.04 -42.93 -2.08
N GLU A 577 4.40 -42.02 -1.33
CA GLU A 577 3.39 -41.11 -1.88
C GLU A 577 3.87 -39.65 -1.81
N HIS A 578 4.70 -39.27 -2.76
CA HIS A 578 5.32 -37.95 -2.85
C HIS A 578 4.35 -36.89 -3.42
N ARG A 579 3.28 -36.58 -2.69
CA ARG A 579 2.19 -35.66 -3.10
C ARG A 579 2.51 -34.17 -2.96
N HIS A 580 3.79 -33.79 -2.93
CA HIS A 580 4.20 -32.42 -2.68
C HIS A 580 5.27 -31.94 -3.68
N VAL A 581 5.43 -30.62 -3.78
CA VAL A 581 6.27 -29.98 -4.79
C VAL A 581 7.73 -30.44 -4.76
N TYR A 582 8.31 -30.49 -5.94
CA TYR A 582 9.73 -30.68 -6.17
C TYR A 582 10.38 -29.31 -6.33
N VAL A 583 11.53 -29.11 -5.69
CA VAL A 583 12.32 -27.88 -5.78
C VAL A 583 13.71 -28.24 -6.23
N ALA A 584 14.19 -27.59 -7.28
CA ALA A 584 15.56 -27.70 -7.77
C ALA A 584 16.19 -26.32 -7.86
N VAL A 585 17.47 -26.22 -7.54
CA VAL A 585 18.28 -25.02 -7.74
C VAL A 585 19.46 -25.40 -8.60
N LEU A 586 19.69 -24.63 -9.65
CA LEU A 586 20.64 -24.95 -10.70
C LEU A 586 21.63 -23.80 -10.87
N ASP A 587 22.80 -24.19 -11.35
CA ASP A 587 23.83 -23.36 -11.96
C ASP A 587 23.77 -23.72 -13.46
N THR A 588 23.14 -22.85 -14.25
CA THR A 588 22.87 -23.12 -15.67
C THR A 588 24.00 -22.65 -16.60
N ASP A 589 24.80 -21.68 -16.18
CA ASP A 589 25.95 -21.16 -16.93
C ASP A 589 27.29 -21.81 -16.52
N GLY A 590 27.32 -22.57 -15.41
CA GLY A 590 28.48 -23.32 -14.95
C GLY A 590 29.51 -22.46 -14.22
N ASP A 591 29.15 -21.26 -13.76
CA ASP A 591 30.04 -20.32 -13.09
C ASP A 591 30.30 -20.66 -11.60
N GLY A 592 29.67 -21.73 -11.10
CA GLY A 592 29.75 -22.15 -9.70
C GLY A 592 28.79 -21.41 -8.78
N ARG A 593 27.85 -20.63 -9.32
CA ARG A 593 26.81 -19.90 -8.59
C ARG A 593 25.43 -20.32 -9.07
N LEU A 594 24.47 -20.23 -8.15
CA LEU A 594 23.09 -20.55 -8.46
C LEU A 594 22.45 -19.37 -9.21
N ASP A 595 21.86 -19.66 -10.36
CA ASP A 595 21.23 -18.69 -11.24
C ASP A 595 19.74 -18.99 -11.48
N GLN A 596 19.29 -20.22 -11.19
CA GLN A 596 17.92 -20.64 -11.45
C GLN A 596 17.31 -21.46 -10.30
N VAL A 597 16.05 -21.17 -9.98
CA VAL A 597 15.20 -21.97 -9.09
C VAL A 597 14.05 -22.56 -9.89
N GLN A 598 13.77 -23.85 -9.73
CA GLN A 598 12.64 -24.54 -10.36
C GLN A 598 11.70 -25.07 -9.27
N VAL A 599 10.40 -24.89 -9.47
CA VAL A 599 9.34 -25.46 -8.62
C VAL A 599 8.41 -26.26 -9.52
N ILE A 600 8.24 -27.54 -9.23
CA ILE A 600 7.57 -28.51 -10.12
C ILE A 600 6.49 -29.24 -9.33
N ALA A 601 5.27 -29.28 -9.89
CA ALA A 601 4.16 -29.99 -9.30
C ALA A 601 4.39 -31.52 -9.32
N PRO A 602 3.88 -32.27 -8.34
CA PRO A 602 4.21 -33.68 -8.19
C PRO A 602 3.79 -34.54 -9.39
N TRP A 603 2.62 -34.26 -9.98
CA TRP A 603 2.12 -34.99 -11.16
C TRP A 603 2.93 -34.78 -12.45
N ARG A 604 3.88 -33.83 -12.47
CA ARG A 604 4.81 -33.64 -13.59
C ARG A 604 6.08 -34.46 -13.46
N ALA A 605 6.55 -34.69 -12.23
CA ALA A 605 7.79 -35.42 -11.96
C ALA A 605 7.55 -36.89 -11.58
N ASP A 606 6.33 -37.23 -11.16
CA ASP A 606 5.91 -38.59 -10.78
C ASP A 606 4.63 -38.97 -11.55
N ARG A 607 4.77 -39.84 -12.56
CA ARG A 607 3.66 -40.26 -13.44
C ARG A 607 2.77 -41.31 -12.80
N SER A 608 3.17 -41.87 -11.66
CA SER A 608 2.35 -42.77 -10.86
C SER A 608 1.24 -42.02 -10.13
N PHE A 609 1.46 -40.74 -9.81
CA PHE A 609 0.47 -39.88 -9.17
C PHE A 609 -0.47 -39.23 -10.19
N ARG A 610 -1.72 -39.69 -10.22
CA ARG A 610 -2.78 -39.15 -11.10
C ARG A 610 -3.99 -38.71 -10.25
N PRO A 611 -4.04 -37.44 -9.80
CA PRO A 611 -5.22 -36.91 -9.12
C PRO A 611 -6.43 -36.90 -10.07
N ALA A 612 -7.64 -37.00 -9.51
CA ALA A 612 -8.87 -36.85 -10.29
C ALA A 612 -8.95 -35.43 -10.89
N ASP A 613 -9.62 -35.25 -12.03
CA ASP A 613 -9.57 -33.97 -12.78
C ASP A 613 -9.97 -32.75 -11.93
N LYS A 614 -11.02 -32.86 -11.11
CA LYS A 614 -11.47 -31.80 -10.21
C LYS A 614 -10.48 -31.50 -9.08
N GLU A 615 -9.83 -32.53 -8.55
CA GLU A 615 -8.77 -32.38 -7.53
C GLU A 615 -7.53 -31.73 -8.15
N LYS A 616 -7.16 -32.15 -9.37
CA LYS A 616 -6.04 -31.60 -10.14
C LYS A 616 -6.24 -30.12 -10.45
N GLU A 617 -7.45 -29.71 -10.84
CA GLU A 617 -7.80 -28.30 -11.08
C GLU A 617 -7.58 -27.46 -9.82
N THR A 618 -8.10 -27.92 -8.67
CA THR A 618 -7.91 -27.25 -7.37
C THR A 618 -6.42 -27.16 -6.99
N LEU A 619 -5.67 -28.26 -7.14
CA LEU A 619 -4.24 -28.29 -6.84
C LEU A 619 -3.43 -27.39 -7.80
N LEU A 620 -3.85 -27.26 -9.06
CA LEU A 620 -3.21 -26.40 -10.04
C LEU A 620 -3.47 -24.92 -9.74
N ASP A 621 -4.68 -24.59 -9.29
CA ASP A 621 -5.02 -23.23 -8.85
C ASP A 621 -4.19 -22.83 -7.62
N ASP A 622 -4.08 -23.73 -6.63
CA ASP A 622 -3.22 -23.51 -5.47
C ASP A 622 -1.75 -23.41 -5.86
N PHE A 623 -1.26 -24.29 -6.74
CA PHE A 623 0.10 -24.21 -7.25
C PHE A 623 0.37 -22.87 -7.94
N THR A 624 -0.51 -22.47 -8.86
CA THR A 624 -0.44 -21.23 -9.62
C THR A 624 -0.46 -20.02 -8.68
N ARG A 625 -1.41 -19.98 -7.74
CA ARG A 625 -1.56 -18.89 -6.78
C ARG A 625 -0.30 -18.68 -5.94
N ILE A 626 0.29 -19.76 -5.42
CA ILE A 626 1.47 -19.69 -4.54
C ILE A 626 2.75 -19.38 -5.31
N THR A 627 2.99 -20.07 -6.43
CA THR A 627 4.18 -19.83 -7.25
C THR A 627 4.21 -18.43 -7.84
N ASN A 628 3.06 -17.90 -8.25
CA ASN A 628 2.99 -16.52 -8.72
C ASN A 628 3.26 -15.46 -7.64
N GLN A 629 3.23 -15.81 -6.35
CA GLN A 629 3.59 -14.90 -5.25
C GLN A 629 5.06 -15.02 -4.81
N LEU A 630 5.78 -16.06 -5.23
CA LEU A 630 7.17 -16.26 -4.85
C LEU A 630 8.06 -15.23 -5.60
N ARG A 631 8.54 -14.21 -4.88
CA ARG A 631 9.43 -13.15 -5.42
C ARG A 631 10.68 -12.92 -4.61
N GLN A 632 10.61 -13.11 -3.29
CA GLN A 632 11.73 -12.90 -2.38
C GLN A 632 11.84 -14.07 -1.41
N VAL A 633 13.07 -14.53 -1.17
CA VAL A 633 13.35 -15.64 -0.25
C VAL A 633 14.47 -15.23 0.70
N ARG A 634 14.19 -15.25 2.01
CA ARG A 634 15.21 -15.04 3.04
C ARG A 634 15.96 -16.35 3.26
N ALA A 635 17.22 -16.42 2.85
CA ALA A 635 18.02 -17.64 2.83
C ALA A 635 19.17 -17.63 3.87
N GLY A 636 18.95 -17.01 5.03
CA GLY A 636 19.91 -17.01 6.15
C GLY A 636 21.24 -16.38 5.74
N ALA A 637 22.34 -17.15 5.85
CA ALA A 637 23.68 -16.71 5.47
C ALA A 637 23.81 -16.37 3.97
N ALA A 638 22.96 -16.95 3.11
CA ALA A 638 22.90 -16.65 1.68
C ALA A 638 22.20 -15.32 1.36
N GLY A 639 21.71 -14.60 2.39
CA GLY A 639 21.07 -13.29 2.25
C GLY A 639 19.62 -13.33 1.75
N LEU A 640 19.17 -12.22 1.17
CA LEU A 640 17.86 -12.06 0.58
C LEU A 640 17.93 -12.33 -0.93
N LEU A 641 17.33 -13.43 -1.38
CA LEU A 641 17.28 -13.80 -2.78
C LEU A 641 16.11 -13.10 -3.47
N SER A 642 16.38 -12.39 -4.56
CA SER A 642 15.36 -11.80 -5.43
C SER A 642 15.16 -12.67 -6.67
N LEU A 643 13.94 -13.12 -6.87
CA LEU A 643 13.53 -14.00 -7.95
C LEU A 643 12.82 -13.19 -9.04
N SER A 644 13.09 -13.51 -10.30
CA SER A 644 12.29 -13.03 -11.43
C SER A 644 10.82 -13.45 -11.28
N PRO A 645 9.86 -12.86 -12.02
CA PRO A 645 8.57 -13.48 -12.20
C PRO A 645 8.71 -14.94 -12.66
N PRO A 646 7.81 -15.85 -12.25
CA PRO A 646 7.85 -17.23 -12.69
C PRO A 646 7.71 -17.28 -14.21
N GLN A 647 8.40 -18.23 -14.82
CA GLN A 647 8.24 -18.59 -16.21
C GLN A 647 7.87 -20.06 -16.30
N ALA A 648 6.99 -20.43 -17.22
CA ALA A 648 6.65 -21.83 -17.45
C ALA A 648 7.92 -22.61 -17.80
N LEU A 649 8.19 -23.70 -17.08
CA LEU A 649 9.35 -24.54 -17.36
C LEU A 649 9.10 -25.28 -18.68
N PRO A 650 9.95 -25.13 -19.71
CA PRO A 650 9.77 -25.82 -20.98
C PRO A 650 9.84 -27.34 -20.79
N ALA A 651 9.04 -28.07 -21.58
CA ALA A 651 9.13 -29.53 -21.61
C ALA A 651 10.41 -29.94 -22.35
N GLU A 652 11.37 -30.50 -21.63
CA GLU A 652 12.57 -31.13 -22.21
C GLU A 652 12.20 -32.51 -22.77
N ARG A 653 12.66 -32.85 -23.99
CA ARG A 653 12.46 -34.16 -24.60
C ARG A 653 13.79 -34.67 -25.15
N GLY A 654 14.18 -35.89 -24.82
CA GLY A 654 15.45 -36.46 -25.27
C GLY A 654 15.62 -37.94 -24.97
N HIS A 655 16.56 -38.56 -25.68
CA HIS A 655 16.96 -39.96 -25.46
C HIS A 655 17.99 -40.11 -24.34
N VAL A 656 18.80 -39.08 -24.12
CA VAL A 656 19.88 -39.07 -23.13
C VAL A 656 19.57 -38.01 -22.08
N TRP A 657 19.64 -38.39 -20.81
CA TRP A 657 19.35 -37.54 -19.66
C TRP A 657 20.50 -37.57 -18.66
N THR A 658 21.12 -36.42 -18.42
CA THR A 658 22.28 -36.30 -17.53
C THR A 658 21.92 -35.53 -16.27
N SER A 659 22.33 -36.02 -15.09
CA SER A 659 22.01 -35.39 -13.81
C SER A 659 22.78 -34.07 -13.61
N ARG A 660 22.04 -32.95 -13.58
CA ARG A 660 22.55 -31.59 -13.28
C ARG A 660 22.74 -31.34 -11.80
N THR A 661 22.00 -32.02 -10.93
CA THR A 661 22.34 -32.12 -9.50
C THR A 661 22.64 -33.58 -9.13
N ARG A 662 23.50 -33.78 -8.13
CA ARG A 662 23.94 -35.13 -7.75
C ARG A 662 22.75 -36.01 -7.37
N TYR A 663 22.74 -37.24 -7.88
CA TYR A 663 21.78 -38.26 -7.49
C TYR A 663 22.23 -38.91 -6.17
N ARG A 664 21.27 -39.12 -5.26
CA ARG A 664 21.49 -39.83 -4.00
C ARG A 664 20.53 -41.01 -3.91
N PRO A 665 21.04 -42.25 -3.74
CA PRO A 665 20.19 -43.43 -3.61
C PRO A 665 19.18 -43.31 -2.46
N THR A 666 18.01 -43.89 -2.66
CA THR A 666 16.91 -43.96 -1.69
C THR A 666 17.18 -44.98 -0.58
N ARG A 667 18.11 -45.93 -0.82
CA ARG A 667 18.55 -46.97 0.12
C ARG A 667 20.03 -46.86 0.46
N HIS A 668 20.41 -47.53 1.55
CA HIS A 668 21.80 -47.68 1.94
C HIS A 668 22.41 -48.93 1.25
N PRO A 669 23.65 -48.85 0.76
CA PRO A 669 24.34 -50.02 0.21
C PRO A 669 24.73 -50.97 1.34
N ASP A 670 24.73 -52.28 1.05
CA ASP A 670 25.35 -53.28 1.90
C ASP A 670 26.88 -53.15 1.84
N SER A 671 27.58 -53.56 2.90
CA SER A 671 29.02 -53.28 3.10
C SER A 671 29.96 -53.89 2.05
N ALA A 672 29.46 -54.73 1.14
CA ALA A 672 30.22 -55.41 0.09
C ALA A 672 29.70 -55.15 -1.34
N ALA A 673 28.76 -54.23 -1.55
CA ALA A 673 28.18 -53.98 -2.87
C ALA A 673 29.05 -53.02 -3.72
N ASP A 674 29.22 -53.31 -5.01
CA ASP A 674 29.75 -52.35 -5.98
C ASP A 674 28.84 -51.11 -6.01
N SER A 675 29.43 -49.96 -5.68
CA SER A 675 28.71 -48.69 -5.54
C SER A 675 28.07 -48.24 -6.85
N ALA A 676 28.68 -48.49 -8.01
CA ALA A 676 28.12 -48.10 -9.30
C ALA A 676 26.92 -48.98 -9.68
N ALA A 677 27.06 -50.31 -9.55
CA ALA A 677 25.98 -51.26 -9.78
C ALA A 677 24.78 -51.01 -8.86
N PHE A 678 25.03 -50.71 -7.57
CA PHE A 678 23.99 -50.38 -6.60
C PHE A 678 23.22 -49.11 -6.99
N ILE A 679 23.93 -48.04 -7.39
CA ILE A 679 23.30 -46.79 -7.84
C ILE A 679 22.43 -47.04 -9.07
N ALA A 680 22.94 -47.79 -10.06
CA ALA A 680 22.17 -48.11 -11.26
C ALA A 680 20.89 -48.90 -10.96
N ASP A 681 20.96 -49.87 -10.04
CA ASP A 681 19.81 -50.67 -9.61
C ASP A 681 18.79 -49.85 -8.78
N ASP A 682 19.25 -48.91 -7.95
CA ASP A 682 18.34 -47.96 -7.27
C ASP A 682 17.65 -47.01 -8.24
N VAL A 683 18.38 -46.52 -9.25
CA VAL A 683 17.82 -45.68 -10.34
C VAL A 683 16.74 -46.42 -11.12
N ARG A 684 16.96 -47.69 -11.51
CA ARG A 684 15.94 -48.49 -12.21
C ARG A 684 14.65 -48.61 -11.41
N ARG A 685 14.76 -48.84 -10.11
CA ARG A 685 13.60 -48.95 -9.21
C ARG A 685 12.90 -47.62 -9.01
N GLU A 686 13.64 -46.52 -8.95
CA GLU A 686 13.05 -45.19 -8.86
C GLU A 686 12.31 -44.79 -10.15
N LEU A 687 12.86 -45.13 -11.33
CA LEU A 687 12.17 -44.95 -12.60
C LEU A 687 10.86 -45.75 -12.64
N HIS A 688 10.91 -47.02 -12.25
CA HIS A 688 9.72 -47.87 -12.18
C HIS A 688 8.68 -47.33 -11.21
N ARG A 689 9.09 -46.93 -9.99
CA ARG A 689 8.21 -46.34 -8.97
C ARG A 689 7.46 -45.11 -9.47
N ARG A 690 8.11 -44.28 -10.29
CA ARG A 690 7.54 -43.04 -10.84
C ARG A 690 6.76 -43.23 -12.15
N GLY A 691 6.58 -44.47 -12.60
CA GLY A 691 5.89 -44.77 -13.87
C GLY A 691 6.67 -44.29 -15.10
N LEU A 692 8.00 -44.23 -15.03
CA LEU A 692 8.88 -43.89 -16.15
C LEU A 692 9.36 -45.18 -16.86
N PRO A 693 9.64 -45.12 -18.18
CA PRO A 693 10.10 -46.28 -18.92
C PRO A 693 11.46 -46.78 -18.40
N ALA A 694 11.75 -48.07 -18.62
CA ALA A 694 13.05 -48.62 -18.28
C ALA A 694 14.14 -48.04 -19.21
N PRO A 695 15.31 -47.66 -18.68
CA PRO A 695 16.41 -47.15 -19.50
C PRO A 695 17.11 -48.32 -20.21
N THR A 696 17.64 -48.08 -21.42
CA THR A 696 18.47 -49.03 -22.16
C THR A 696 19.87 -49.13 -21.58
N ALA A 697 20.41 -48.02 -21.07
CA ALA A 697 21.70 -47.97 -20.38
C ALA A 697 21.67 -46.94 -19.25
N ILE A 698 22.47 -47.19 -18.21
CA ILE A 698 22.69 -46.28 -17.09
C ILE A 698 24.20 -46.17 -16.88
N GLU A 699 24.73 -44.96 -16.99
CA GLU A 699 26.13 -44.66 -16.72
C GLU A 699 26.23 -43.93 -15.39
N VAL A 700 27.15 -44.37 -14.52
CA VAL A 700 27.38 -43.75 -13.21
C VAL A 700 28.80 -43.20 -13.20
N SER A 701 28.93 -41.90 -12.94
CA SER A 701 30.21 -41.17 -12.94
C SER A 701 30.36 -40.29 -11.69
N ASP A 702 31.61 -39.93 -11.35
CA ASP A 702 31.94 -39.05 -10.20
C ASP A 702 31.21 -39.44 -8.90
N SER A 703 31.32 -40.73 -8.54
CA SER A 703 30.75 -41.28 -7.31
C SER A 703 31.55 -40.79 -6.09
N ARG A 704 30.81 -40.34 -5.06
CA ARG A 704 31.38 -39.82 -3.82
C ARG A 704 30.71 -40.46 -2.61
N VAL A 705 31.54 -40.79 -1.62
CA VAL A 705 31.09 -41.25 -0.31
C VAL A 705 31.06 -40.05 0.63
N GLY A 706 29.86 -39.63 1.03
CA GLY A 706 29.64 -38.58 2.01
C GLY A 706 29.58 -39.09 3.46
N PRO A 707 29.35 -38.19 4.43
CA PRO A 707 29.23 -38.53 5.85
C PRO A 707 28.15 -39.62 6.09
N ARG A 708 28.41 -40.53 7.03
CA ARG A 708 27.54 -41.69 7.36
C ARG A 708 27.35 -42.70 6.20
N LYS A 709 28.40 -42.94 5.40
CA LYS A 709 28.39 -43.88 4.25
C LYS A 709 27.33 -43.55 3.18
N GLY A 710 26.97 -42.27 3.02
CA GLY A 710 25.98 -41.85 2.02
C GLY A 710 26.60 -41.74 0.63
N LEU A 711 26.13 -42.53 -0.34
CA LEU A 711 26.58 -42.45 -1.73
C LEU A 711 25.92 -41.29 -2.48
N SER A 712 26.67 -40.62 -3.36
CA SER A 712 26.12 -39.69 -4.35
C SER A 712 26.90 -39.76 -5.65
N ALA A 713 26.26 -39.58 -6.80
CA ALA A 713 26.94 -39.66 -8.10
C ALA A 713 26.30 -38.76 -9.16
N ARG A 714 27.04 -38.54 -10.25
CA ARG A 714 26.48 -38.11 -11.54
C ARG A 714 25.97 -39.35 -12.27
N VAL A 715 24.83 -39.22 -12.92
CA VAL A 715 24.16 -40.34 -13.60
C VAL A 715 23.67 -39.87 -14.95
N THR A 716 23.92 -40.68 -15.98
CA THR A 716 23.39 -40.49 -17.32
C THR A 716 22.49 -41.67 -17.68
N LEU A 717 21.31 -41.37 -18.20
CA LEU A 717 20.27 -42.35 -18.56
C LEU A 717 20.04 -42.33 -20.05
N HIS A 718 19.98 -43.51 -20.66
CA HIS A 718 19.65 -43.69 -22.07
C HIS A 718 18.29 -44.37 -22.19
N PHE A 719 17.45 -43.89 -23.10
CA PHE A 719 16.14 -44.46 -23.37
C PHE A 719 15.99 -44.83 -24.85
N ALA A 720 15.32 -45.96 -25.10
CA ALA A 720 15.01 -46.41 -26.46
C ALA A 720 14.11 -45.40 -27.21
N GLN A 721 13.19 -44.75 -26.48
CA GLN A 721 12.31 -43.72 -27.01
C GLN A 721 12.57 -42.39 -26.29
N PRO A 722 12.37 -41.24 -26.97
CA PRO A 722 12.65 -39.95 -26.37
C PRO A 722 11.65 -39.68 -25.24
N LEU A 723 12.17 -39.58 -24.02
CA LEU A 723 11.41 -39.31 -22.81
C LEU A 723 11.14 -37.81 -22.71
N THR A 724 9.92 -37.43 -22.35
CA THR A 724 9.56 -36.04 -21.98
C THR A 724 9.70 -35.85 -20.47
N GLY A 725 10.47 -34.86 -20.04
CA GLY A 725 10.65 -34.50 -18.64
C GLY A 725 9.60 -33.53 -18.09
N PRO A 726 9.85 -32.93 -16.91
CA PRO A 726 11.10 -32.99 -16.15
C PRO A 726 11.37 -34.34 -15.47
N VAL A 727 12.65 -34.70 -15.29
CA VAL A 727 13.08 -35.93 -14.61
C VAL A 727 13.80 -35.58 -13.32
N LEU A 728 13.23 -35.99 -12.18
CA LEU A 728 13.83 -35.86 -10.85
C LEU A 728 13.80 -37.21 -10.14
N LEU A 729 14.93 -37.69 -9.64
CA LEU A 729 15.06 -39.03 -9.05
C LEU A 729 15.89 -38.99 -7.77
N GLY A 730 15.61 -39.94 -6.86
CA GLY A 730 16.46 -40.20 -5.70
C GLY A 730 16.00 -39.51 -4.41
N ARG A 731 16.73 -39.77 -3.33
CA ARG A 731 16.36 -39.39 -1.96
C ARG A 731 16.13 -37.88 -1.77
N ASP A 732 16.93 -37.09 -2.48
CA ASP A 732 16.93 -35.63 -2.36
C ASP A 732 16.15 -34.94 -3.49
N ALA A 733 15.34 -35.67 -4.28
CA ALA A 733 14.55 -35.11 -5.40
C ALA A 733 13.66 -33.92 -4.99
N HIS A 734 13.14 -33.95 -3.76
CA HIS A 734 12.31 -32.90 -3.17
C HIS A 734 13.11 -31.78 -2.48
N ARG A 735 14.43 -31.94 -2.41
CA ARG A 735 15.38 -31.13 -1.65
C ARG A 735 16.54 -30.62 -2.51
N GLY A 736 16.34 -30.57 -3.83
CA GLY A 736 17.30 -29.99 -4.79
C GLY A 736 18.26 -31.00 -5.45
N GLY A 737 18.27 -32.26 -5.03
CA GLY A 737 19.11 -33.31 -5.60
C GLY A 737 18.46 -34.04 -6.78
N GLY A 738 19.26 -34.74 -7.57
CA GLY A 738 18.80 -35.66 -8.61
C GLY A 738 17.92 -35.07 -9.73
N ARG A 739 18.11 -33.80 -10.11
CA ARG A 739 17.50 -33.20 -11.32
C ARG A 739 18.31 -33.59 -12.55
N PHE A 740 17.67 -34.18 -13.55
CA PHE A 740 18.27 -34.58 -14.83
C PHE A 740 17.79 -33.67 -15.94
N CYS A 741 18.69 -33.25 -16.84
CA CYS A 741 18.34 -32.50 -18.05
C CYS A 741 18.58 -33.37 -19.28
N ALA A 742 17.77 -33.17 -20.31
CA ALA A 742 18.02 -33.78 -21.61
C ALA A 742 19.26 -33.15 -22.25
N ASP A 743 20.16 -33.97 -22.79
CA ASP A 743 21.27 -33.45 -23.57
C ASP A 743 20.71 -32.97 -24.91
N SER A 744 20.79 -31.66 -25.16
CA SER A 744 20.30 -31.00 -26.38
C SER A 744 21.20 -31.26 -27.60
N HIS A 745 22.07 -32.27 -27.55
CA HIS A 745 22.96 -32.66 -28.63
C HIS A 745 22.80 -34.14 -28.96
N SER A 746 21.93 -34.42 -29.94
CA SER A 746 22.29 -35.33 -31.03
C SER A 746 21.87 -34.66 -32.35
N PRO A 747 22.76 -34.59 -33.35
CA PRO A 747 22.45 -34.04 -34.67
C PRO A 747 21.53 -34.98 -35.46
N SER A 748 20.78 -34.36 -36.38
CA SER A 748 19.83 -34.90 -37.37
C SER A 748 18.56 -35.57 -36.86
#